data_AF-A0A336MWI7-F1
#
_entry.id   AF-A0A336MWI7-F1
#
_cell.length_a   1.000
_cell.length_b   1.000
_cell.length_c   1.000
_cell.angle_alpha   90.00
_cell.angle_beta   90.00
_cell.angle_gamma   90.00
#
_symmetry.space_group_name_H-M   'P 1'
#
loop_
_entity.id
_entity.type
_entity.pdbx_description
1 polymer ?
#
loop_
_entity_poly.entity_id
_entity_poly.type
_entity_poly.pdbx_seq_one_letter_code
_entity_poly.pdbx_strand_id
1 'polypeptide(L)'
;MELAQDFTFQKVMEPVRGIEHRIFSDYNIKTLSKVEAVQWTFEASSTNVSDDSGGELRHLSEFLAKKQFDLIINLPMRGGGARRVSSFMTHGYRTRRLAVDYSIPLVTDVKCAKLLIEAMRLIGCREPPMKTHTDCISSRSLLKLPGFIDVHVHVREPGATHKEDYDTCTAAALSGGVTMICAMPNTNPPIVDKESFKLVSDLAKEHARCDYALYVGATSDNAETICSLAPNAAALKMYLNDTFTTMKLTDMTIWEKHLQCWPKNGVLCVHAEKQSMAAVILLASLLDRPIHICHVARKEEILMIALAKQRRVKVTCEVCPHHLFLSTNDLEKLGPGHCEVRPVLCSPEDQQALWENLDVIDVFATDHAPHTVEEKSSKNPPPGYPGIETILPLLLTAVNEGRLTLDELIDKFHRNPKRIFHLPEQMSTYIEVDMNEEWTIPATTQFSKAKWTPFAGKKVKGRVHRVVLRGEVAYVEGEVLVQPGFGQNVREWHSKYLSPAQVEPPVIKEPFDTDGRTNDIFTQLLSDDKHKQQPLQRPHSPAVRPRLDSVGTSHGREIVNAIPTGLPPTRSLAGKDILSVDMFTKDMLNDIFNLAQTFKAYVVKGRPLDEVLRGKIMAAIFYEVSTRTQNSFTAAMQRLGGRVISMDGSTSSVKKGETLEDSVAIMAGYADVVVLRHPQPGAVARAAHHLKGVVKRPLINAGDGVGEHPSQALLDVFTIREEIGTVNGLTITLVGDLKHGRTVHSLARLLTLYVVNLIYVSPKGLEMPKEIMDFVASKGISQKVFNSLEEVLPQTDVLYMTRIQHERFKSEEEYKAACGKFVVTPKLMTRAQRRMIVMHPLPRIDEISTDFDSDPRAAYFRQAEYGMFVRMALLALVCGRGQQH
;
A
#
# COMPACT_ATOMS: atom_id res chain seq x y z
N MET A 1 15.75 47.12 14.53
CA MET A 1 14.44 47.16 15.21
C MET A 1 13.83 45.78 15.03
N GLU A 2 14.30 44.81 15.83
CA GLU A 2 13.72 44.43 17.12
C GLU A 2 12.38 43.73 16.95
N LEU A 3 12.44 42.39 16.98
CA LEU A 3 11.51 41.58 17.74
C LEU A 3 12.27 40.31 18.12
N ALA A 4 12.94 40.41 19.27
CA ALA A 4 13.46 39.28 20.01
C ALA A 4 12.29 38.36 20.37
N GLN A 5 12.40 37.08 20.05
CA GLN A 5 11.81 36.03 20.88
C GLN A 5 12.97 35.29 21.50
N ASP A 6 13.31 35.75 22.68
CA ASP A 6 14.28 35.15 23.58
C ASP A 6 13.78 33.76 24.00
N PHE A 7 14.52 32.72 23.66
CA PHE A 7 14.43 31.45 24.39
C PHE A 7 15.26 31.58 25.67
N THR A 8 14.60 31.45 26.81
CA THR A 8 15.25 31.52 28.12
C THR A 8 15.78 30.15 28.48
N PHE A 9 17.10 29.97 28.47
CA PHE A 9 17.73 28.76 29.03
C PHE A 9 17.69 28.87 30.56
N GLN A 10 16.62 28.38 31.20
CA GLN A 10 16.53 28.41 32.66
C GLN A 10 17.23 27.21 33.29
N LYS A 11 18.22 27.53 34.12
CA LYS A 11 19.05 26.62 34.89
C LYS A 11 18.23 26.09 36.06
N VAL A 12 18.05 24.77 36.07
CA VAL A 12 17.37 24.06 37.14
C VAL A 12 18.43 23.52 38.13
N MET A 13 18.71 24.23 39.24
CA MET A 13 19.61 23.80 40.33
C MET A 13 18.89 23.51 41.66
N GLU A 14 19.14 22.34 42.26
CA GLU A 14 19.02 22.09 43.71
C GLU A 14 20.44 22.16 44.32
N PRO A 15 20.63 22.65 45.56
CA PRO A 15 21.95 22.95 46.09
C PRO A 15 22.69 21.67 46.48
N VAL A 16 23.56 21.15 45.61
CA VAL A 16 24.46 20.04 45.95
C VAL A 16 25.89 20.40 45.58
N ARG A 17 26.56 21.07 46.52
CA ARG A 17 27.99 21.40 46.46
C ARG A 17 28.81 20.14 46.11
N GLY A 18 29.43 20.14 44.93
CA GLY A 18 30.55 19.24 44.62
C GLY A 18 30.68 18.74 43.18
N ILE A 19 29.57 18.51 42.46
CA ILE A 19 29.60 17.98 41.08
C ILE A 19 29.44 19.10 40.04
N GLU A 20 28.77 20.20 40.43
CA GLU A 20 28.45 21.36 39.59
C GLU A 20 29.69 22.01 38.96
N HIS A 21 30.83 21.94 39.64
CA HIS A 21 32.04 22.67 39.27
C HIS A 21 33.00 21.89 38.36
N ARG A 22 32.66 20.68 37.88
CA ARG A 22 33.52 19.87 36.98
C ARG A 22 32.98 19.72 35.56
N ILE A 23 31.68 19.50 35.37
CA ILE A 23 31.14 19.22 34.03
C ILE A 23 31.04 20.49 33.17
N PHE A 24 30.75 21.64 33.77
CA PHE A 24 30.63 22.92 33.04
C PHE A 24 31.91 23.77 33.09
N SER A 25 32.82 23.51 34.05
CA SER A 25 34.14 24.16 34.10
C SER A 25 35.09 23.64 33.03
N ASP A 26 35.07 22.33 32.77
CA ASP A 26 36.03 21.66 31.88
C ASP A 26 35.81 22.07 30.41
N TYR A 27 34.63 22.59 30.08
CA TYR A 27 34.23 22.94 28.70
C TYR A 27 34.15 24.45 28.44
N ASN A 28 34.56 25.30 29.39
CA ASN A 28 34.63 26.76 29.26
C ASN A 28 33.38 27.40 28.61
N ILE A 29 32.20 26.99 29.09
CA ILE A 29 30.88 27.44 28.59
C ILE A 29 30.55 28.81 29.20
N LYS A 30 31.42 29.81 28.99
CA LYS A 30 31.16 31.22 29.31
C LYS A 30 30.38 31.96 28.22
N THR A 31 30.10 31.29 27.09
CA THR A 31 29.43 31.86 25.91
C THR A 31 27.92 31.59 25.85
N LEU A 32 27.34 30.85 26.79
CA LEU A 32 25.87 30.80 26.95
C LEU A 32 25.42 32.03 27.76
N SER A 33 25.22 33.15 27.08
CA SER A 33 24.96 34.47 27.68
C SER A 33 23.60 34.63 28.40
N LYS A 34 22.80 33.57 28.55
CA LYS A 34 21.47 33.61 29.18
C LYS A 34 21.15 32.31 29.94
N VAL A 35 21.97 31.98 30.94
CA VAL A 35 21.66 30.89 31.87
C VAL A 35 21.18 31.50 33.18
N GLU A 36 19.86 31.64 33.34
CA GLU A 36 19.25 32.15 34.58
C GLU A 36 19.02 31.03 35.59
N ALA A 37 19.55 31.18 36.81
CA ALA A 37 19.23 30.28 37.92
C ALA A 37 17.85 30.61 38.49
N VAL A 38 16.92 29.66 38.44
CA VAL A 38 15.59 29.81 39.04
C VAL A 38 15.52 28.92 40.28
N GLN A 39 15.04 29.46 41.39
CA GLN A 39 14.64 28.68 42.58
C GLN A 39 13.15 28.34 42.50
N TRP A 40 12.79 27.08 42.77
CA TRP A 40 11.40 26.63 42.93
C TRP A 40 11.27 25.76 44.18
N THR A 41 10.05 25.64 44.69
CA THR A 41 9.71 24.79 45.84
C THR A 41 8.82 23.62 45.40
N PHE A 42 8.86 22.52 46.15
CA PHE A 42 8.01 21.33 45.96
C PHE A 42 6.81 21.28 46.92
N GLU A 43 6.80 22.12 47.97
CA GLU A 43 5.76 22.16 49.00
C GLU A 43 5.35 23.60 49.29
N ALA A 44 4.06 23.82 49.55
CA ALA A 44 3.56 25.04 50.16
C ALA A 44 3.87 24.98 51.67
N SER A 45 5.05 25.45 52.07
CA SER A 45 5.41 25.50 53.49
C SER A 45 4.68 26.64 54.20
N SER A 46 3.66 26.28 54.98
CA SER A 46 3.14 27.08 56.08
C SER A 46 4.13 27.07 57.25
N THR A 47 5.21 27.85 57.20
CA THR A 47 5.97 28.28 58.39
C THR A 47 6.96 29.38 58.03
N ASN A 48 6.93 30.45 58.82
CA ASN A 48 7.79 31.64 58.72
C ASN A 48 9.28 31.28 58.81
N VAL A 49 10.05 31.58 57.76
CA VAL A 49 11.48 31.86 57.85
C VAL A 49 11.72 33.16 57.11
N SER A 50 12.18 34.16 57.86
CA SER A 50 12.67 35.44 57.36
C SER A 50 13.99 35.22 56.62
N ASP A 51 14.03 35.43 55.31
CA ASP A 51 15.27 35.80 54.64
C ASP A 51 15.01 36.64 53.40
N ASP A 52 15.86 37.64 53.25
CA ASP A 52 15.76 38.81 52.39
C ASP A 52 16.28 38.50 50.96
N SER A 53 15.39 38.27 50.00
CA SER A 53 15.66 38.43 48.55
C SER A 53 14.36 38.31 47.74
N GLY A 54 13.96 39.40 47.08
CA GLY A 54 12.67 39.54 46.38
C GLY A 54 12.55 38.74 45.08
N GLY A 55 12.12 37.48 45.17
CA GLY A 55 11.65 36.69 44.03
C GLY A 55 10.37 35.92 44.38
N GLU A 56 9.33 36.04 43.56
CA GLU A 56 8.12 35.20 43.64
C GLU A 56 8.50 33.71 43.51
N LEU A 57 8.41 32.96 44.61
CA LEU A 57 8.59 31.51 44.59
C LEU A 57 7.37 30.86 43.92
N ARG A 58 7.54 30.32 42.70
CA ARG A 58 6.49 29.66 41.90
C ARG A 58 6.66 28.14 41.87
N HIS A 59 5.56 27.39 41.78
CA HIS A 59 5.53 25.92 41.94
C HIS A 59 6.03 25.19 40.68
N LEU A 60 6.93 24.20 40.81
CA LEU A 60 7.56 23.50 39.67
C LEU A 60 6.54 22.85 38.71
N SER A 61 5.45 22.31 39.24
CA SER A 61 4.38 21.70 38.44
C SER A 61 3.71 22.70 37.49
N GLU A 62 3.66 23.97 37.88
CA GLU A 62 3.02 25.03 37.09
C GLU A 62 3.88 25.42 35.87
N PHE A 63 5.20 25.46 36.03
CA PHE A 63 6.13 25.68 34.92
C PHE A 63 6.11 24.53 33.90
N LEU A 64 6.06 23.28 34.40
CA LEU A 64 5.97 22.09 33.55
C LEU A 64 4.63 22.03 32.80
N ALA A 65 3.51 22.33 33.48
CA ALA A 65 2.18 22.38 32.86
C ALA A 65 2.06 23.48 31.78
N LYS A 66 2.73 24.62 31.98
CA LYS A 66 2.79 25.73 31.01
C LYS A 66 3.80 25.51 29.87
N LYS A 67 4.46 24.34 29.81
CA LYS A 67 5.52 24.00 28.84
C LYS A 67 6.65 25.03 28.77
N GLN A 68 7.05 25.58 29.91
CA GLN A 68 8.11 26.59 29.97
C GLN A 68 9.53 25.98 29.97
N PHE A 69 9.63 24.65 29.88
CA PHE A 69 10.89 23.91 29.73
C PHE A 69 10.86 23.06 28.47
N ASP A 70 11.84 23.24 27.60
CA ASP A 70 12.01 22.44 26.37
C ASP A 70 12.84 21.17 26.60
N LEU A 71 13.65 21.12 27.67
CA LEU A 71 14.52 20.00 28.02
C LEU A 71 14.85 20.03 29.52
N ILE A 72 14.87 18.86 30.16
CA ILE A 72 15.30 18.69 31.55
C ILE A 72 16.50 17.75 31.62
N ILE A 73 17.55 18.14 32.34
CA ILE A 73 18.69 17.27 32.66
C ILE A 73 18.67 17.00 34.17
N ASN A 74 18.37 15.77 34.57
CA ASN A 74 18.25 15.37 35.98
C ASN A 74 19.11 14.13 36.25
N LEU A 75 20.33 14.36 36.75
CA LEU A 75 21.36 13.32 36.91
C LEU A 75 21.36 12.73 38.33
N PRO A 76 21.37 11.39 38.49
CA PRO A 76 21.43 10.77 39.80
C PRO A 76 22.82 10.94 40.44
N MET A 77 22.86 11.20 41.75
CA MET A 77 24.12 11.33 42.50
C MET A 77 24.84 9.98 42.60
N ARG A 78 26.13 9.96 42.20
CA ARG A 78 27.06 8.90 42.62
C ARG A 78 27.54 9.21 44.04
N GLY A 79 26.98 8.55 45.05
CA GLY A 79 27.55 8.65 46.41
C GLY A 79 26.65 8.37 47.61
N GLY A 80 25.35 8.10 47.45
CA GLY A 80 24.50 7.68 48.56
C GLY A 80 24.22 6.19 48.48
N GLY A 81 24.84 5.38 49.32
CA GLY A 81 24.59 3.94 49.46
C GLY A 81 23.21 3.60 50.02
N ALA A 82 22.14 4.14 49.43
CA ALA A 82 20.78 3.75 49.75
C ALA A 82 20.37 2.57 48.85
N ARG A 83 20.27 1.40 49.46
CA ARG A 83 19.48 0.25 48.98
C ARG A 83 18.15 0.74 48.39
N ARG A 84 17.57 -0.04 47.45
CA ARG A 84 16.13 -0.01 47.15
C ARG A 84 15.35 0.15 48.46
N VAL A 85 14.81 1.33 48.70
CA VAL A 85 13.74 1.53 49.68
C VAL A 85 12.62 2.25 48.95
N SER A 86 11.56 1.51 48.69
CA SER A 86 10.34 1.90 47.99
C SER A 86 9.47 2.90 48.78
N SER A 87 10.07 3.76 49.61
CA SER A 87 9.32 4.59 50.57
C SER A 87 9.75 6.05 50.66
N PHE A 88 10.73 6.53 49.90
CA PHE A 88 11.05 7.96 49.80
C PHE A 88 11.04 8.45 48.34
N MET A 89 9.99 9.20 47.98
CA MET A 89 9.96 9.97 46.72
C MET A 89 10.94 11.14 46.85
N THR A 90 12.19 10.95 46.41
CA THR A 90 13.17 12.04 46.34
C THR A 90 12.69 13.12 45.37
N HIS A 91 13.07 14.38 45.61
CA HIS A 91 12.75 15.49 44.72
C HIS A 91 13.20 15.23 43.27
N GLY A 92 14.40 14.66 43.08
CA GLY A 92 14.87 14.25 41.75
C GLY A 92 14.06 13.11 41.11
N TYR A 93 13.43 12.23 41.88
CA TYR A 93 12.47 11.26 41.33
C TYR A 93 11.15 11.96 40.94
N ARG A 94 10.63 12.87 41.78
CA ARG A 94 9.42 13.66 41.50
C ARG A 94 9.57 14.49 40.23
N THR A 95 10.70 15.19 40.04
CA THR A 95 10.97 15.97 38.81
C THR A 95 11.00 15.10 37.56
N ARG A 96 11.68 13.96 37.61
CA ARG A 96 11.74 13.04 36.45
C ARG A 96 10.35 12.51 36.12
N ARG A 97 9.52 12.22 37.13
CA ARG A 97 8.16 11.76 36.91
C ARG A 97 7.27 12.85 36.30
N LEU A 98 7.34 14.07 36.83
CA LEU A 98 6.60 15.21 36.27
C LEU A 98 7.04 15.54 34.83
N ALA A 99 8.33 15.46 34.51
CA ALA A 99 8.82 15.65 33.14
C ALA A 99 8.20 14.65 32.17
N VAL A 100 8.10 13.38 32.57
CA VAL A 100 7.45 12.32 31.79
C VAL A 100 5.95 12.59 31.65
N ASP A 101 5.26 12.92 32.74
CA ASP A 101 3.81 13.15 32.75
C ASP A 101 3.41 14.35 31.86
N TYR A 102 4.26 15.38 31.77
CA TYR A 102 4.05 16.55 30.89
C TYR A 102 4.72 16.45 29.51
N SER A 103 5.28 15.28 29.16
CA SER A 103 5.92 15.01 27.86
C SER A 103 7.09 15.97 27.52
N ILE A 104 7.90 16.32 28.52
CA ILE A 104 9.09 17.16 28.36
C ILE A 104 10.32 16.25 28.22
N PRO A 105 11.17 16.45 27.19
CA PRO A 105 12.41 15.69 27.01
C PRO A 105 13.28 15.67 28.27
N LEU A 106 13.81 14.50 28.63
CA LEU A 106 14.52 14.27 29.89
C LEU A 106 15.84 13.50 29.67
N VAL A 107 16.95 14.03 30.16
CA VAL A 107 18.26 13.36 30.20
C VAL A 107 18.61 12.99 31.63
N THR A 108 18.78 11.69 31.89
CA THR A 108 19.13 11.18 33.23
C THR A 108 20.51 10.57 33.34
N ASP A 109 21.21 10.36 32.22
CA ASP A 109 22.55 9.76 32.20
C ASP A 109 23.65 10.81 32.02
N VAL A 110 24.71 10.68 32.81
CA VAL A 110 25.83 11.64 32.85
C VAL A 110 26.63 11.63 31.54
N LYS A 111 26.79 10.47 30.88
CA LYS A 111 27.50 10.38 29.59
C LYS A 111 26.66 11.00 28.48
N CYS A 112 25.35 10.74 28.45
CA CYS A 112 24.43 11.37 27.50
C CYS A 112 24.41 12.89 27.65
N ALA A 113 24.39 13.40 28.89
CA ALA A 113 24.48 14.85 29.13
C ALA A 113 25.80 15.44 28.64
N LYS A 114 26.93 14.77 28.86
CA LYS A 114 28.24 15.20 28.33
C LYS A 114 28.28 15.21 26.80
N LEU A 115 27.73 14.18 26.16
CA LEU A 115 27.66 14.09 24.69
C LEU A 115 26.77 15.20 24.11
N LEU A 116 25.64 15.49 24.75
CA LEU A 116 24.75 16.58 24.34
C LEU A 116 25.46 17.94 24.45
N ILE A 117 26.14 18.19 25.56
CA ILE A 117 26.91 19.43 25.77
C ILE A 117 28.02 19.58 24.72
N GLU A 118 28.76 18.50 24.44
CA GLU A 118 29.82 18.52 23.43
C GLU A 118 29.26 18.70 22.01
N ALA A 119 28.13 18.06 21.69
CA ALA A 119 27.44 18.26 20.42
C ALA A 119 26.96 19.71 20.25
N MET A 120 26.40 20.31 21.31
CA MET A 120 26.02 21.73 21.33
C MET A 120 27.23 22.65 21.13
N ARG A 121 28.39 22.32 21.71
CA ARG A 121 29.64 23.05 21.49
C ARG A 121 30.06 23.00 20.02
N LEU A 122 30.02 21.82 19.40
CA LEU A 122 30.41 21.62 18.00
C LEU A 122 29.54 22.40 17.00
N ILE A 123 28.26 22.59 17.31
CA ILE A 123 27.33 23.38 16.47
C ILE A 123 27.32 24.88 16.82
N GLY A 124 28.31 25.35 17.59
CA GLY A 124 28.49 26.76 17.93
C GLY A 124 27.57 27.27 19.04
N CYS A 125 27.24 26.43 20.03
CA CYS A 125 26.35 26.72 21.14
C CYS A 125 24.95 27.18 20.70
N ARG A 126 24.47 26.67 19.55
CA ARG A 126 23.11 26.91 19.05
C ARG A 126 22.13 25.88 19.64
N GLU A 127 20.86 26.27 19.71
CA GLU A 127 19.78 25.38 20.12
C GLU A 127 19.68 24.17 19.15
N PRO A 128 19.76 22.92 19.65
CA PRO A 128 19.56 21.76 18.80
C PRO A 128 18.08 21.69 18.37
N PRO A 129 17.78 21.46 17.07
CA PRO A 129 16.41 21.28 16.62
C PRO A 129 15.86 19.96 17.17
N MET A 130 15.11 20.03 18.27
CA MET A 130 14.47 18.86 18.89
C MET A 130 13.21 18.49 18.12
N LYS A 131 13.20 17.33 17.45
CA LYS A 131 12.00 16.79 16.80
C LYS A 131 11.14 16.07 17.84
N THR A 132 10.20 16.80 18.44
CA THR A 132 9.34 16.32 19.55
C THR A 132 8.36 15.19 19.19
N HIS A 133 8.24 14.81 17.90
CA HIS A 133 7.42 13.69 17.43
C HIS A 133 8.25 12.42 17.14
N THR A 134 9.57 12.47 17.34
CA THR A 134 10.46 11.32 17.13
C THR A 134 10.83 10.76 18.50
N ASP A 135 10.31 9.58 18.80
CA ASP A 135 10.50 8.85 20.07
C ASP A 135 11.91 8.29 20.23
N CYS A 136 12.59 7.92 19.13
CA CYS A 136 14.02 7.63 19.10
C CYS A 136 14.69 7.92 17.74
N ILE A 137 15.99 8.26 17.76
CA ILE A 137 16.84 8.36 16.56
C ILE A 137 18.07 7.48 16.78
N SER A 138 18.28 6.50 15.90
CA SER A 138 19.49 5.69 15.86
C SER A 138 20.52 6.32 14.92
N SER A 139 21.81 6.17 15.22
CA SER A 139 22.90 6.54 14.31
C SER A 139 23.05 5.58 13.12
N ARG A 140 22.29 4.48 13.11
CA ARG A 140 22.29 3.49 12.02
C ARG A 140 21.53 4.01 10.80
N SER A 141 22.13 3.89 9.63
CA SER A 141 21.47 4.20 8.35
C SER A 141 20.65 3.01 7.87
N LEU A 142 19.39 2.93 8.30
CA LEU A 142 18.48 1.87 7.90
C LEU A 142 17.86 2.15 6.53
N LEU A 143 17.98 1.17 5.63
CA LEU A 143 17.34 1.17 4.32
C LEU A 143 15.98 0.46 4.42
N LYS A 144 14.94 1.14 3.95
CA LYS A 144 13.58 0.58 3.90
C LYS A 144 13.36 -0.16 2.58
N LEU A 145 13.00 -1.43 2.66
CA LEU A 145 12.73 -2.32 1.52
C LEU A 145 11.31 -2.89 1.60
N PRO A 146 10.73 -3.38 0.48
CA PRO A 146 9.46 -4.10 0.54
C PRO A 146 9.59 -5.40 1.35
N GLY A 147 8.45 -5.94 1.79
CA GLY A 147 8.41 -7.28 2.37
C GLY A 147 8.66 -8.34 1.30
N PHE A 148 9.70 -9.17 1.48
CA PHE A 148 10.07 -10.17 0.47
C PHE A 148 9.15 -11.39 0.49
N ILE A 149 9.10 -12.09 -0.65
CA ILE A 149 8.19 -13.22 -0.89
C ILE A 149 9.03 -14.44 -1.25
N ASP A 150 8.92 -15.49 -0.44
CA ASP A 150 9.55 -16.78 -0.73
C ASP A 150 8.51 -17.78 -1.25
N VAL A 151 8.63 -18.16 -2.52
CA VAL A 151 7.64 -18.99 -3.20
C VAL A 151 7.89 -20.51 -3.09
N HIS A 152 8.94 -20.92 -2.37
CA HIS A 152 9.32 -22.33 -2.23
C HIS A 152 9.79 -22.66 -0.81
N VAL A 153 8.85 -23.01 0.06
CA VAL A 153 9.12 -23.30 1.47
C VAL A 153 8.48 -24.63 1.88
N HIS A 154 9.23 -25.50 2.57
CA HIS A 154 8.72 -26.74 3.15
C HIS A 154 8.49 -26.58 4.65
N VAL A 155 7.24 -26.35 5.04
CA VAL A 155 6.85 -26.08 6.43
C VAL A 155 6.76 -27.34 7.30
N ARG A 156 6.65 -28.53 6.68
CA ARG A 156 6.62 -29.86 7.35
C ARG A 156 5.40 -30.17 8.22
N GLU A 157 4.48 -29.22 8.37
CA GLU A 157 3.21 -29.39 9.07
C GLU A 157 2.06 -29.56 8.07
N PRO A 158 1.25 -30.64 8.17
CA PRO A 158 1.24 -31.70 9.19
C PRO A 158 2.30 -32.79 8.98
N GLY A 159 2.56 -33.51 10.06
CA GLY A 159 3.22 -34.83 10.05
C GLY A 159 4.68 -34.85 10.52
N ALA A 160 5.49 -33.85 10.19
CA ALA A 160 6.91 -33.81 10.57
C ALA A 160 7.27 -32.54 11.35
N THR A 161 6.42 -32.18 12.32
CA THR A 161 6.50 -30.94 13.10
C THR A 161 7.74 -30.82 13.99
N HIS A 162 8.46 -31.92 14.22
CA HIS A 162 9.77 -31.92 14.87
C HIS A 162 10.87 -31.30 13.99
N LYS A 163 10.70 -31.32 12.67
CA LYS A 163 11.62 -30.68 11.71
C LYS A 163 11.33 -29.19 11.57
N GLU A 164 10.05 -28.84 11.48
CA GLU A 164 9.53 -27.47 11.39
C GLU A 164 8.00 -27.47 11.49
N ASP A 165 7.38 -26.37 11.90
CA ASP A 165 5.93 -26.13 11.77
C ASP A 165 5.64 -24.70 11.28
N TYR A 166 4.38 -24.33 11.09
CA TYR A 166 4.04 -22.98 10.59
C TYR A 166 4.49 -21.87 11.54
N ASP A 167 4.46 -22.10 12.86
CA ASP A 167 4.92 -21.15 13.85
C ASP A 167 6.41 -20.84 13.64
N THR A 168 7.27 -21.86 13.76
CA THR A 168 8.72 -21.66 13.69
C THR A 168 9.22 -21.32 12.29
N CYS A 169 8.61 -21.88 11.24
CA CYS A 169 8.95 -21.55 9.86
C CYS A 169 8.66 -20.08 9.54
N THR A 170 7.51 -19.56 9.95
CA THR A 170 7.15 -18.17 9.65
C THR A 170 7.83 -17.18 10.60
N ALA A 171 8.20 -17.58 11.81
CA ALA A 171 9.12 -16.82 12.65
C ALA A 171 10.50 -16.67 11.97
N ALA A 172 11.02 -17.76 11.40
CA ALA A 172 12.24 -17.76 10.61
C ALA A 172 12.12 -16.93 9.32
N ALA A 173 10.95 -16.94 8.68
CA ALA A 173 10.66 -16.08 7.53
C ALA A 173 10.80 -14.59 7.89
N LEU A 174 10.15 -14.17 8.99
CA LEU A 174 10.19 -12.78 9.45
C LEU A 174 11.62 -12.34 9.80
N SER A 175 12.42 -13.17 10.47
CA SER A 175 13.82 -12.82 10.76
C SER A 175 14.69 -12.72 9.51
N GLY A 176 14.37 -13.49 8.47
CA GLY A 176 14.98 -13.40 7.14
C GLY A 176 14.49 -12.24 6.26
N GLY A 177 13.56 -11.40 6.76
CA GLY A 177 12.96 -10.30 5.99
C GLY A 177 11.88 -10.75 4.99
N VAL A 178 11.41 -12.00 5.10
CA VAL A 178 10.33 -12.56 4.30
C VAL A 178 9.00 -12.35 5.02
N THR A 179 8.05 -11.72 4.34
CA THR A 179 6.74 -11.38 4.89
C THR A 179 5.61 -12.22 4.31
N MET A 180 5.90 -12.99 3.26
CA MET A 180 4.97 -13.92 2.63
C MET A 180 5.68 -15.20 2.17
N ILE A 181 5.12 -16.37 2.48
CA ILE A 181 5.63 -17.66 2.01
C ILE A 181 4.63 -18.42 1.14
N CYS A 182 5.10 -19.24 0.20
CA CYS A 182 4.28 -20.27 -0.45
C CYS A 182 4.75 -21.66 -0.01
N ALA A 183 3.89 -22.36 0.73
CA ALA A 183 4.20 -23.64 1.36
C ALA A 183 3.98 -24.82 0.42
N MET A 184 5.00 -25.66 0.24
CA MET A 184 5.01 -26.83 -0.63
C MET A 184 4.13 -27.98 -0.09
N PRO A 185 3.55 -28.83 -0.97
CA PRO A 185 2.47 -29.75 -0.60
C PRO A 185 2.95 -31.13 -0.10
N ASN A 186 4.25 -31.37 -0.02
CA ASN A 186 4.84 -32.67 0.38
C ASN A 186 4.92 -32.83 1.91
N THR A 187 3.80 -32.56 2.58
CA THR A 187 3.57 -32.83 4.00
C THR A 187 3.14 -34.28 4.21
N ASN A 188 2.81 -34.67 5.44
CA ASN A 188 2.23 -35.97 5.75
C ASN A 188 0.95 -35.82 6.60
N PRO A 189 -0.26 -35.96 6.01
CA PRO A 189 -0.53 -36.31 4.62
C PRO A 189 -0.11 -35.21 3.62
N PRO A 190 0.20 -35.57 2.36
CA PRO A 190 0.48 -34.58 1.32
C PRO A 190 -0.80 -33.86 0.88
N ILE A 191 -0.68 -32.63 0.38
CA ILE A 191 -1.81 -31.79 -0.03
C ILE A 191 -2.23 -32.14 -1.46
N VAL A 192 -3.01 -33.21 -1.64
CA VAL A 192 -3.33 -33.79 -2.96
C VAL A 192 -4.83 -33.83 -3.27
N ASP A 193 -5.66 -33.37 -2.34
CA ASP A 193 -7.12 -33.36 -2.44
C ASP A 193 -7.71 -32.24 -1.56
N LYS A 194 -9.04 -32.11 -1.55
CA LYS A 194 -9.74 -31.07 -0.79
C LYS A 194 -9.63 -31.25 0.74
N GLU A 195 -9.57 -32.49 1.20
CA GLU A 195 -9.54 -32.82 2.64
C GLU A 195 -8.18 -32.46 3.24
N SER A 196 -7.12 -32.91 2.59
CA SER A 196 -5.74 -32.54 2.92
C SER A 196 -5.51 -31.03 2.79
N PHE A 197 -6.01 -30.37 1.74
CA PHE A 197 -5.93 -28.92 1.59
C PHE A 197 -6.62 -28.18 2.76
N LYS A 198 -7.83 -28.62 3.14
CA LYS A 198 -8.54 -28.03 4.26
C LYS A 198 -7.79 -28.20 5.58
N LEU A 199 -7.28 -29.41 5.85
CA LEU A 199 -6.48 -29.70 7.05
C LEU A 199 -5.28 -28.74 7.17
N VAL A 200 -4.49 -28.61 6.10
CA VAL A 200 -3.31 -27.74 6.13
C VAL A 200 -3.70 -26.26 6.19
N SER A 201 -4.78 -25.86 5.52
CA SER A 201 -5.31 -24.50 5.59
C SER A 201 -5.72 -24.11 7.01
N ASP A 202 -6.34 -25.02 7.75
CA ASP A 202 -6.76 -24.78 9.13
C ASP A 202 -5.53 -24.68 10.06
N LEU A 203 -4.53 -25.56 9.92
CA LEU A 203 -3.26 -25.50 10.68
C LEU A 203 -2.46 -24.22 10.40
N ALA A 204 -2.29 -23.86 9.13
CA ALA A 204 -1.56 -22.66 8.74
C ALA A 204 -2.23 -21.40 9.30
N LYS A 205 -3.56 -21.38 9.36
CA LYS A 205 -4.34 -20.26 9.90
C LYS A 205 -4.15 -20.09 11.41
N GLU A 206 -3.95 -21.19 12.14
CA GLU A 206 -3.74 -21.16 13.58
C GLU A 206 -2.29 -20.81 13.95
N HIS A 207 -1.32 -21.23 13.15
CA HIS A 207 0.09 -21.20 13.55
C HIS A 207 0.94 -20.16 12.79
N ALA A 208 0.56 -19.73 11.59
CA ALA A 208 1.40 -18.84 10.79
C ALA A 208 1.52 -17.42 11.40
N ARG A 209 2.74 -16.89 11.44
CA ARG A 209 3.07 -15.52 11.89
C ARG A 209 3.20 -14.52 10.74
N CYS A 210 3.56 -14.98 9.55
CA CYS A 210 3.58 -14.17 8.32
C CYS A 210 2.53 -14.67 7.33
N ASP A 211 2.18 -13.85 6.34
CA ASP A 211 1.13 -14.22 5.38
C ASP A 211 1.60 -15.38 4.49
N TYR A 212 0.67 -16.17 3.95
CA TYR A 212 1.04 -17.39 3.24
C TYR A 212 0.08 -17.76 2.11
N ALA A 213 0.53 -18.63 1.21
CA ALA A 213 -0.29 -19.36 0.25
C ALA A 213 0.12 -20.84 0.24
N LEU A 214 -0.81 -21.74 -0.10
CA LEU A 214 -0.57 -23.19 -0.06
C LEU A 214 -0.52 -23.80 -1.45
N TYR A 215 0.51 -24.57 -1.76
CA TYR A 215 0.52 -25.39 -2.97
C TYR A 215 -0.42 -26.60 -2.84
N VAL A 216 -0.76 -27.17 -3.99
CA VAL A 216 -1.32 -28.52 -4.10
C VAL A 216 -0.39 -29.40 -4.92
N GLY A 217 -0.34 -30.70 -4.61
CA GLY A 217 0.53 -31.68 -5.24
C GLY A 217 -0.18 -32.48 -6.33
N ALA A 218 0.51 -32.69 -7.44
CA ALA A 218 0.07 -33.61 -8.49
C ALA A 218 0.41 -35.07 -8.13
N THR A 219 -0.56 -35.98 -8.27
CA THR A 219 -0.37 -37.43 -8.15
C THR A 219 -0.70 -38.12 -9.47
N SER A 220 -0.55 -39.45 -9.54
CA SER A 220 -0.86 -40.25 -10.72
C SER A 220 -2.33 -40.21 -11.15
N ASP A 221 -3.24 -39.86 -10.24
CA ASP A 221 -4.68 -40.08 -10.36
C ASP A 221 -5.55 -38.84 -10.07
N ASN A 222 -4.98 -37.75 -9.55
CA ASN A 222 -5.77 -36.58 -9.12
C ASN A 222 -5.91 -35.45 -10.18
N ALA A 223 -5.44 -35.62 -11.42
CA ALA A 223 -5.42 -34.55 -12.43
C ALA A 223 -6.80 -33.90 -12.68
N GLU A 224 -7.87 -34.68 -12.66
CA GLU A 224 -9.24 -34.20 -12.89
C GLU A 224 -9.88 -33.56 -11.64
N THR A 225 -9.46 -33.96 -10.45
CA THR A 225 -10.07 -33.50 -9.19
C THR A 225 -9.34 -32.30 -8.60
N ILE A 226 -8.01 -32.28 -8.72
CA ILE A 226 -7.14 -31.24 -8.13
C ILE A 226 -7.36 -29.87 -8.77
N CYS A 227 -7.75 -29.81 -10.05
CA CYS A 227 -8.00 -28.56 -10.77
C CYS A 227 -9.06 -27.66 -10.09
N SER A 228 -9.98 -28.26 -9.32
CA SER A 228 -10.99 -27.53 -8.55
C SER A 228 -10.42 -26.69 -7.40
N LEU A 229 -9.18 -26.98 -6.95
CA LEU A 229 -8.48 -26.23 -5.91
C LEU A 229 -7.65 -25.06 -6.46
N ALA A 230 -7.51 -24.94 -7.79
CA ALA A 230 -6.69 -23.90 -8.42
C ALA A 230 -6.99 -22.45 -7.97
N PRO A 231 -8.26 -22.04 -7.72
CA PRO A 231 -8.54 -20.69 -7.23
C PRO A 231 -7.98 -20.40 -5.82
N ASN A 232 -7.81 -21.46 -5.00
CA ASN A 232 -7.41 -21.35 -3.59
C ASN A 232 -5.92 -21.66 -3.39
N ALA A 233 -5.27 -22.32 -4.35
CA ALA A 233 -3.88 -22.73 -4.24
C ALA A 233 -2.90 -21.64 -4.72
N ALA A 234 -1.68 -21.64 -4.19
CA ALA A 234 -0.56 -20.87 -4.71
C ALA A 234 -0.24 -21.32 -6.15
N ALA A 235 -0.08 -22.63 -6.33
CA ALA A 235 0.25 -23.32 -7.58
C ALA A 235 0.00 -24.83 -7.44
N LEU A 236 -0.04 -25.52 -8.58
CA LEU A 236 0.14 -26.98 -8.64
C LEU A 236 1.64 -27.30 -8.70
N LYS A 237 2.13 -28.19 -7.83
CA LYS A 237 3.51 -28.69 -7.83
C LYS A 237 3.55 -30.10 -8.40
N MET A 238 4.35 -30.30 -9.45
CA MET A 238 4.65 -31.61 -10.05
C MET A 238 6.09 -32.01 -9.74
N TYR A 239 6.30 -33.26 -9.34
CA TYR A 239 7.62 -33.83 -9.06
C TYR A 239 8.00 -34.83 -10.17
N LEU A 240 8.94 -34.45 -11.05
CA LEU A 240 9.28 -35.21 -12.26
C LEU A 240 10.59 -36.02 -12.14
N ASN A 241 11.30 -35.85 -11.03
CA ASN A 241 12.54 -36.56 -10.71
C ASN A 241 12.44 -37.17 -9.31
N ASP A 242 13.41 -38.03 -8.97
CA ASP A 242 13.50 -38.64 -7.65
C ASP A 242 13.69 -37.57 -6.58
N THR A 243 12.78 -37.57 -5.61
CA THR A 243 12.79 -36.70 -4.45
C THR A 243 12.31 -37.51 -3.24
N PHE A 244 12.37 -36.94 -2.04
CA PHE A 244 11.93 -37.60 -0.81
C PHE A 244 10.40 -37.72 -0.68
N THR A 245 9.65 -37.50 -1.77
CA THR A 245 8.19 -37.49 -1.79
C THR A 245 7.65 -38.76 -2.44
N THR A 246 6.45 -39.16 -2.04
CA THR A 246 5.70 -40.25 -2.68
C THR A 246 4.97 -39.82 -3.96
N MET A 247 5.12 -38.55 -4.38
CA MET A 247 4.36 -37.92 -5.47
C MET A 247 5.13 -37.87 -6.80
N LYS A 248 6.16 -38.71 -6.99
CA LYS A 248 6.91 -38.75 -8.24
C LYS A 248 6.01 -39.18 -9.39
N LEU A 249 5.95 -38.38 -10.46
CA LEU A 249 5.23 -38.70 -11.68
C LEU A 249 6.21 -39.29 -12.70
N THR A 250 6.07 -40.58 -13.02
CA THR A 250 6.98 -41.29 -13.94
C THR A 250 6.49 -41.37 -15.38
N ASP A 251 5.21 -41.09 -15.63
CA ASP A 251 4.56 -41.23 -16.93
C ASP A 251 4.27 -39.86 -17.57
N MET A 252 4.78 -39.65 -18.78
CA MET A 252 4.54 -38.44 -19.59
C MET A 252 3.05 -38.24 -19.91
N THR A 253 2.26 -39.30 -20.02
CA THR A 253 0.81 -39.19 -20.25
C THR A 253 0.11 -38.55 -19.06
N ILE A 254 0.60 -38.81 -17.84
CA ILE A 254 0.12 -38.18 -16.61
C ILE A 254 0.56 -36.71 -16.57
N TRP A 255 1.79 -36.41 -17.03
CA TRP A 255 2.26 -35.03 -17.11
C TRP A 255 1.39 -34.21 -18.06
N GLU A 256 1.12 -34.75 -19.25
CA GLU A 256 0.23 -34.15 -20.24
C GLU A 256 -1.17 -33.89 -19.64
N LYS A 257 -1.73 -34.89 -18.94
CA LYS A 257 -3.05 -34.76 -18.31
C LYS A 257 -3.09 -33.61 -17.30
N HIS A 258 -2.08 -33.47 -16.44
CA HIS A 258 -1.99 -32.33 -15.51
C HIS A 258 -1.83 -30.99 -16.21
N LEU A 259 -0.99 -30.91 -17.25
CA LEU A 259 -0.80 -29.69 -18.03
C LEU A 259 -2.09 -29.24 -18.74
N GLN A 260 -2.93 -30.19 -19.16
CA GLN A 260 -4.22 -29.96 -19.81
C GLN A 260 -5.33 -29.61 -18.80
N CYS A 261 -5.46 -30.37 -17.70
CA CYS A 261 -6.55 -30.24 -16.74
C CYS A 261 -6.39 -29.04 -15.79
N TRP A 262 -5.15 -28.68 -15.39
CA TRP A 262 -4.94 -27.54 -14.51
C TRP A 262 -5.34 -26.23 -15.24
N PRO A 263 -6.05 -25.28 -14.63
CA PRO A 263 -6.50 -24.07 -15.33
C PRO A 263 -5.34 -23.23 -15.90
N LYS A 264 -5.46 -22.69 -17.13
CA LYS A 264 -4.37 -21.96 -17.81
C LYS A 264 -3.90 -20.70 -17.07
N ASN A 265 -4.76 -20.10 -16.27
CA ASN A 265 -4.47 -18.96 -15.40
C ASN A 265 -3.87 -19.37 -14.04
N GLY A 266 -3.91 -20.65 -13.68
CA GLY A 266 -3.24 -21.18 -12.50
C GLY A 266 -1.76 -21.39 -12.74
N VAL A 267 -0.94 -21.16 -11.71
CA VAL A 267 0.50 -21.41 -11.81
C VAL A 267 0.79 -22.90 -11.65
N LEU A 268 1.72 -23.41 -12.45
CA LEU A 268 2.16 -24.80 -12.44
C LEU A 268 3.68 -24.83 -12.30
N CYS A 269 4.15 -25.35 -11.17
CA CYS A 269 5.55 -25.45 -10.83
C CYS A 269 6.04 -26.90 -10.98
N VAL A 270 7.22 -27.08 -11.55
CA VAL A 270 7.81 -28.41 -11.78
C VAL A 270 9.16 -28.51 -11.08
N HIS A 271 9.34 -29.56 -10.27
CA HIS A 271 10.66 -30.06 -9.93
C HIS A 271 11.13 -30.92 -11.11
N ALA A 272 12.03 -30.38 -11.91
CA ALA A 272 12.54 -31.04 -13.11
C ALA A 272 14.05 -30.80 -13.24
N GLU A 273 14.83 -31.86 -13.35
CA GLU A 273 16.28 -31.81 -13.52
C GLU A 273 16.68 -32.33 -14.91
N LYS A 274 17.71 -31.71 -15.50
CA LYS A 274 18.35 -32.17 -16.75
C LYS A 274 17.35 -32.48 -17.89
N GLN A 275 17.32 -33.73 -18.34
CA GLN A 275 16.49 -34.21 -19.45
C GLN A 275 14.99 -34.09 -19.16
N SER A 276 14.57 -34.30 -17.90
CA SER A 276 13.16 -34.13 -17.50
C SER A 276 12.70 -32.69 -17.68
N MET A 277 13.59 -31.71 -17.43
CA MET A 277 13.31 -30.29 -17.65
C MET A 277 13.10 -29.98 -19.13
N ALA A 278 13.98 -30.48 -20.00
CA ALA A 278 13.83 -30.30 -21.45
C ALA A 278 12.53 -30.95 -21.97
N ALA A 279 12.19 -32.15 -21.49
CA ALA A 279 10.98 -32.87 -21.85
C ALA A 279 9.71 -32.11 -21.44
N VAL A 280 9.64 -31.60 -20.21
CA VAL A 280 8.46 -30.85 -19.75
C VAL A 280 8.34 -29.47 -20.41
N ILE A 281 9.46 -28.79 -20.72
CA ILE A 281 9.44 -27.54 -21.50
C ILE A 281 8.87 -27.80 -22.90
N LEU A 282 9.29 -28.88 -23.56
CA LEU A 282 8.76 -29.26 -24.88
C LEU A 282 7.26 -29.53 -24.81
N LEU A 283 6.81 -30.35 -23.85
CA LEU A 283 5.41 -30.70 -23.68
C LEU A 283 4.56 -29.45 -23.38
N ALA A 284 5.02 -28.59 -22.48
CA ALA A 284 4.37 -27.32 -22.17
C ALA A 284 4.30 -26.39 -23.39
N SER A 285 5.35 -26.35 -24.21
CA SER A 285 5.34 -25.60 -25.47
C SER A 285 4.33 -26.14 -26.47
N LEU A 286 4.18 -27.46 -26.60
CA LEU A 286 3.21 -28.09 -27.49
C LEU A 286 1.76 -27.82 -27.06
N LEU A 287 1.52 -27.69 -25.75
CA LEU A 287 0.19 -27.44 -25.17
C LEU A 287 -0.14 -25.94 -24.97
N ASP A 288 0.77 -25.04 -25.37
CA ASP A 288 0.72 -23.61 -25.06
C ASP A 288 0.43 -23.34 -23.57
N ARG A 289 1.23 -23.99 -22.71
CA ARG A 289 1.08 -23.99 -21.27
C ARG A 289 2.21 -23.20 -20.58
N PRO A 290 1.89 -22.18 -19.76
CA PRO A 290 2.88 -21.56 -18.90
C PRO A 290 3.32 -22.52 -17.78
N ILE A 291 4.64 -22.62 -17.56
CA ILE A 291 5.24 -23.41 -16.47
C ILE A 291 6.33 -22.63 -15.75
N HIS A 292 6.56 -22.99 -14.49
CA HIS A 292 7.63 -22.47 -13.65
C HIS A 292 8.59 -23.60 -13.26
N ILE A 293 9.87 -23.49 -13.60
CA ILE A 293 10.90 -24.48 -13.26
C ILE A 293 11.48 -24.15 -11.88
N CYS A 294 11.32 -25.07 -10.92
CA CYS A 294 11.86 -24.91 -9.58
C CYS A 294 13.39 -25.07 -9.54
N HIS A 295 14.03 -24.38 -8.59
CA HIS A 295 15.42 -24.55 -8.13
C HIS A 295 16.42 -24.96 -9.22
N VAL A 296 16.56 -24.14 -10.26
CA VAL A 296 17.53 -24.36 -11.34
C VAL A 296 18.95 -24.32 -10.76
N ALA A 297 19.76 -25.33 -11.07
CA ALA A 297 21.05 -25.52 -10.40
C ALA A 297 22.24 -25.61 -11.36
N ARG A 298 22.01 -25.89 -12.65
CA ARG A 298 23.08 -26.21 -13.60
C ARG A 298 23.17 -25.25 -14.77
N LYS A 299 24.37 -25.16 -15.35
CA LYS A 299 24.63 -24.44 -16.60
C LYS A 299 23.76 -24.97 -17.74
N GLU A 300 23.64 -26.28 -17.86
CA GLU A 300 22.81 -26.91 -18.90
C GLU A 300 21.34 -26.50 -18.78
N GLU A 301 20.85 -26.33 -17.54
CA GLU A 301 19.44 -26.01 -17.27
C GLU A 301 19.14 -24.55 -17.58
N ILE A 302 19.97 -23.62 -17.07
CA ILE A 302 19.75 -22.18 -17.27
C ILE A 302 19.89 -21.77 -18.74
N LEU A 303 20.83 -22.35 -19.49
CA LEU A 303 21.01 -22.08 -20.91
C LEU A 303 19.84 -22.62 -21.75
N MET A 304 19.27 -23.77 -21.37
CA MET A 304 18.08 -24.31 -22.02
C MET A 304 16.84 -23.44 -21.75
N ILE A 305 16.69 -22.92 -20.54
CA ILE A 305 15.62 -21.97 -20.22
C ILE A 305 15.81 -20.66 -20.99
N ALA A 306 17.04 -20.14 -21.09
CA ALA A 306 17.36 -18.96 -21.88
C ALA A 306 16.94 -19.15 -23.35
N LEU A 307 17.30 -20.29 -23.95
CA LEU A 307 16.90 -20.64 -25.31
C LEU A 307 15.37 -20.76 -25.47
N ALA A 308 14.69 -21.36 -24.50
CA ALA A 308 13.24 -21.47 -24.49
C ALA A 308 12.57 -20.08 -24.44
N LYS A 309 13.06 -19.17 -23.58
CA LYS A 309 12.59 -17.78 -23.49
C LYS A 309 12.84 -17.00 -24.79
N GLN A 310 14.02 -17.16 -25.42
CA GLN A 310 14.32 -16.55 -26.73
C GLN A 310 13.33 -17.01 -27.82
N ARG A 311 12.87 -18.27 -27.75
CA ARG A 311 11.84 -18.82 -28.64
C ARG A 311 10.41 -18.51 -28.20
N ARG A 312 10.22 -17.62 -27.22
CA ARG A 312 8.93 -17.18 -26.67
C ARG A 312 8.11 -18.32 -26.04
N VAL A 313 8.76 -19.39 -25.59
CA VAL A 313 8.10 -20.39 -24.74
C VAL A 313 7.78 -19.74 -23.40
N LYS A 314 6.57 -19.96 -22.89
CA LYS A 314 6.06 -19.37 -21.64
C LYS A 314 6.65 -20.08 -20.41
N VAL A 315 7.97 -19.97 -20.22
CA VAL A 315 8.69 -20.57 -19.09
C VAL A 315 9.27 -19.49 -18.19
N THR A 316 9.14 -19.70 -16.88
CA THR A 316 9.87 -18.94 -15.85
C THR A 316 10.65 -19.90 -14.97
N CYS A 317 11.61 -19.40 -14.19
CA CYS A 317 12.38 -20.21 -13.27
C CYS A 317 12.78 -19.48 -11.98
N GLU A 318 13.11 -20.28 -10.97
CA GLU A 318 13.72 -19.81 -9.72
C GLU A 318 15.09 -20.47 -9.49
N VAL A 319 15.94 -19.79 -8.73
CA VAL A 319 17.25 -20.31 -8.28
C VAL A 319 17.38 -20.15 -6.78
N CYS A 320 17.96 -21.18 -6.14
CA CYS A 320 18.16 -21.19 -4.69
C CYS A 320 19.51 -20.58 -4.27
N PRO A 321 19.59 -19.94 -3.08
CA PRO A 321 20.84 -19.35 -2.60
C PRO A 321 21.99 -20.35 -2.49
N HIS A 322 21.71 -21.61 -2.14
CA HIS A 322 22.75 -22.62 -2.02
C HIS A 322 23.41 -22.96 -3.36
N HIS A 323 22.73 -22.81 -4.51
CA HIS A 323 23.37 -22.95 -5.83
C HIS A 323 24.11 -21.69 -6.28
N LEU A 324 23.87 -20.55 -5.65
CA LEU A 324 24.59 -19.29 -5.93
C LEU A 324 25.80 -19.07 -5.02
N PHE A 325 25.78 -19.64 -3.81
CA PHE A 325 26.77 -19.36 -2.76
C PHE A 325 27.49 -20.60 -2.21
N LEU A 326 27.09 -21.81 -2.61
CA LEU A 326 27.80 -23.06 -2.33
C LEU A 326 27.99 -23.86 -3.62
N SER A 327 29.00 -24.71 -3.63
CA SER A 327 29.36 -25.55 -4.78
C SER A 327 29.91 -26.89 -4.31
N THR A 328 30.33 -27.73 -5.25
CA THR A 328 31.06 -28.96 -4.93
C THR A 328 32.36 -28.72 -4.15
N ASN A 329 32.91 -27.49 -4.14
CA ASN A 329 34.07 -27.15 -3.31
C ASN A 329 33.76 -27.13 -1.80
N ASP A 330 32.49 -27.04 -1.42
CA ASP A 330 32.06 -26.98 -0.03
C ASP A 330 31.73 -28.36 0.57
N LEU A 331 31.80 -29.43 -0.23
CA LEU A 331 31.40 -30.78 0.18
C LEU A 331 32.23 -31.30 1.37
N GLU A 332 33.54 -31.09 1.36
CA GLU A 332 34.41 -31.52 2.46
C GLU A 332 34.07 -30.79 3.77
N LYS A 333 33.77 -29.49 3.69
CA LYS A 333 33.41 -28.66 4.84
C LYS A 333 32.05 -29.07 5.43
N LEU A 334 31.08 -29.39 4.58
CA LEU A 334 29.74 -29.81 5.00
C LEU A 334 29.75 -31.26 5.52
N GLY A 335 30.57 -32.12 4.94
CA GLY A 335 30.58 -33.56 5.23
C GLY A 335 29.44 -34.32 4.53
N PRO A 336 29.51 -35.66 4.52
CA PRO A 336 28.73 -36.51 3.62
C PRO A 336 27.22 -36.52 3.84
N GLY A 337 26.75 -36.13 5.04
CA GLY A 337 25.32 -36.05 5.32
C GLY A 337 24.74 -34.64 5.12
N HIS A 338 25.44 -33.61 5.59
CA HIS A 338 24.99 -32.23 5.46
C HIS A 338 25.19 -31.68 4.04
N CYS A 339 25.91 -32.37 3.15
CA CYS A 339 25.95 -32.02 1.74
C CYS A 339 24.74 -32.51 0.93
N GLU A 340 23.89 -33.39 1.48
CA GLU A 340 22.73 -33.91 0.75
C GLU A 340 21.65 -32.84 0.51
N VAL A 341 21.37 -32.54 -0.76
CA VAL A 341 20.32 -31.63 -1.24
C VAL A 341 19.89 -32.06 -2.65
N ARG A 342 18.67 -31.72 -3.07
CA ARG A 342 18.17 -31.97 -4.43
C ARG A 342 17.55 -30.69 -4.99
N PRO A 343 18.01 -30.15 -6.13
CA PRO A 343 19.16 -30.64 -6.92
C PRO A 343 20.47 -30.59 -6.14
N VAL A 344 21.36 -31.55 -6.40
CA VAL A 344 22.68 -31.61 -5.74
C VAL A 344 23.47 -30.31 -5.97
N LEU A 345 24.40 -29.99 -5.05
CA LEU A 345 25.25 -28.82 -5.19
C LEU A 345 25.94 -28.81 -6.56
N CYS A 346 25.92 -27.63 -7.18
CA CYS A 346 26.43 -27.41 -8.51
C CYS A 346 27.96 -27.34 -8.52
N SER A 347 28.59 -27.60 -9.67
CA SER A 347 30.02 -27.35 -9.81
C SER A 347 30.31 -25.82 -9.77
N PRO A 348 31.55 -25.39 -9.55
CA PRO A 348 31.92 -23.98 -9.65
C PRO A 348 31.58 -23.38 -11.03
N GLU A 349 31.70 -24.16 -12.11
CA GLU A 349 31.35 -23.73 -13.46
C GLU A 349 29.84 -23.55 -13.63
N ASP A 350 29.04 -24.44 -13.05
CA ASP A 350 27.58 -24.30 -13.01
C ASP A 350 27.17 -23.06 -12.21
N GLN A 351 27.75 -22.88 -11.02
CA GLN A 351 27.50 -21.70 -10.18
C GLN A 351 27.81 -20.41 -10.93
N GLN A 352 28.97 -20.35 -11.60
CA GLN A 352 29.37 -19.20 -12.39
C GLN A 352 28.37 -18.93 -13.53
N ALA A 353 27.90 -19.96 -14.21
CA ALA A 353 26.89 -19.81 -15.27
C ALA A 353 25.56 -19.26 -14.74
N LEU A 354 25.14 -19.62 -13.53
CA LEU A 354 23.95 -19.03 -12.90
C LEU A 354 24.13 -17.53 -12.65
N TRP A 355 25.30 -17.10 -12.18
CA TRP A 355 25.63 -15.68 -11.98
C TRP A 355 25.70 -14.90 -13.31
N GLU A 356 26.26 -15.50 -14.36
CA GLU A 356 26.35 -14.90 -15.70
C GLU A 356 24.98 -14.74 -16.38
N ASN A 357 23.99 -15.56 -15.99
CA ASN A 357 22.65 -15.57 -16.57
C ASN A 357 21.59 -15.08 -15.55
N LEU A 358 21.94 -14.13 -14.69
CA LEU A 358 21.02 -13.52 -13.73
C LEU A 358 19.78 -12.92 -14.41
N ASP A 359 19.91 -12.38 -15.62
CA ASP A 359 18.80 -11.83 -16.40
C ASP A 359 17.75 -12.89 -16.78
N VAL A 360 18.16 -14.16 -16.92
CA VAL A 360 17.29 -15.30 -17.21
C VAL A 360 16.52 -15.76 -15.97
N ILE A 361 17.08 -15.58 -14.76
CA ILE A 361 16.48 -16.03 -13.50
C ILE A 361 15.32 -15.10 -13.13
N ASP A 362 14.09 -15.62 -12.98
CA ASP A 362 12.95 -14.77 -12.63
C ASP A 362 12.80 -14.57 -11.11
N VAL A 363 13.09 -15.61 -10.33
CA VAL A 363 12.80 -15.64 -8.89
C VAL A 363 13.99 -16.15 -8.07
N PHE A 364 14.21 -15.57 -6.89
CA PHE A 364 14.97 -16.23 -5.83
C PHE A 364 13.99 -16.88 -4.86
N ALA A 365 14.20 -18.16 -4.54
CA ALA A 365 13.40 -18.90 -3.58
C ALA A 365 14.33 -19.78 -2.75
N THR A 366 14.03 -20.01 -1.48
CA THR A 366 15.02 -20.69 -0.61
C THR A 366 15.11 -22.18 -0.86
N ASP A 367 13.99 -22.78 -1.31
CA ASP A 367 13.74 -24.21 -1.12
C ASP A 367 14.03 -24.61 0.34
N HIS A 368 13.50 -23.82 1.29
CA HIS A 368 13.72 -24.05 2.71
C HIS A 368 13.17 -25.42 3.07
N ALA A 369 14.06 -26.38 3.25
CA ALA A 369 13.79 -27.78 3.44
C ALA A 369 14.43 -28.26 4.76
N PRO A 370 13.84 -27.88 5.90
CA PRO A 370 14.42 -28.12 7.22
C PRO A 370 14.38 -29.61 7.57
N HIS A 371 15.48 -30.06 8.18
CA HIS A 371 15.74 -31.38 8.71
C HIS A 371 16.60 -31.21 9.96
N THR A 372 16.41 -32.05 10.97
CA THR A 372 17.20 -31.94 12.20
C THR A 372 18.64 -32.39 11.96
N VAL A 373 19.57 -31.97 12.83
CA VAL A 373 20.98 -32.38 12.75
C VAL A 373 21.13 -33.90 12.84
N GLU A 374 20.30 -34.56 13.65
CA GLU A 374 20.31 -36.01 13.83
C GLU A 374 19.93 -36.73 12.52
N GLU A 375 18.93 -36.22 11.80
CA GLU A 375 18.51 -36.78 10.52
C GLU A 375 19.58 -36.60 9.45
N LYS A 376 20.19 -35.42 9.38
CA LYS A 376 21.29 -35.10 8.46
C LYS A 376 22.58 -35.86 8.77
N SER A 377 22.72 -36.36 10.01
CA SER A 377 23.85 -37.20 10.43
C SER A 377 23.54 -38.70 10.40
N SER A 378 22.35 -39.08 9.95
CA SER A 378 21.93 -40.49 9.89
C SER A 378 22.61 -41.25 8.75
N LYS A 379 22.44 -42.59 8.73
CA LYS A 379 22.96 -43.45 7.65
C LYS A 379 22.39 -43.10 6.26
N ASN A 380 21.15 -42.62 6.22
CA ASN A 380 20.43 -42.24 5.01
C ASN A 380 19.93 -40.79 5.16
N PRO A 381 20.83 -39.80 5.05
CA PRO A 381 20.51 -38.41 5.34
C PRO A 381 19.52 -37.85 4.30
N PRO A 382 18.41 -37.22 4.74
CA PRO A 382 17.44 -36.67 3.81
C PRO A 382 18.02 -35.43 3.11
N PRO A 383 17.68 -35.19 1.83
CA PRO A 383 18.12 -34.02 1.10
C PRO A 383 17.35 -32.76 1.53
N GLY A 384 18.05 -31.63 1.64
CA GLY A 384 17.42 -30.32 1.89
C GLY A 384 18.17 -29.47 2.90
N TYR A 385 18.05 -28.15 2.76
CA TYR A 385 18.69 -27.14 3.60
C TYR A 385 17.68 -26.16 4.21
N PRO A 386 17.84 -25.77 5.48
CA PRO A 386 17.20 -24.58 6.00
C PRO A 386 17.89 -23.33 5.42
N GLY A 387 17.13 -22.46 4.72
CA GLY A 387 17.69 -21.25 4.08
C GLY A 387 16.96 -19.92 4.31
N ILE A 388 15.78 -19.92 4.93
CA ILE A 388 14.92 -18.72 4.99
C ILE A 388 15.47 -17.58 5.85
N GLU A 389 16.21 -17.90 6.92
CA GLU A 389 16.88 -16.87 7.75
C GLU A 389 18.14 -16.30 7.07
N THR A 390 18.71 -17.01 6.09
CA THR A 390 20.02 -16.68 5.50
C THR A 390 19.95 -16.10 4.09
N ILE A 391 18.83 -16.25 3.36
CA ILE A 391 18.70 -15.79 1.97
C ILE A 391 18.98 -14.29 1.82
N LEU A 392 18.29 -13.44 2.57
CA LEU A 392 18.44 -12.00 2.42
C LEU A 392 19.85 -11.51 2.81
N PRO A 393 20.46 -11.93 3.95
CA PRO A 393 21.84 -11.59 4.25
C PRO A 393 22.84 -11.99 3.16
N LEU A 394 22.68 -13.19 2.56
CA LEU A 394 23.53 -13.64 1.46
C LEU A 394 23.38 -12.76 0.21
N LEU A 395 22.14 -12.44 -0.16
CA LEU A 395 21.88 -11.63 -1.34
C LEU A 395 22.26 -10.16 -1.14
N LEU A 396 22.05 -9.58 0.05
CA LEU A 396 22.53 -8.22 0.39
C LEU A 396 24.06 -8.15 0.37
N THR A 397 24.74 -9.24 0.73
CA THR A 397 26.19 -9.34 0.59
C THR A 397 26.59 -9.27 -0.89
N ALA A 398 25.90 -10.00 -1.76
CA ALA A 398 26.14 -9.91 -3.21
C ALA A 398 25.84 -8.52 -3.78
N VAL A 399 24.87 -7.79 -3.21
CA VAL A 399 24.62 -6.39 -3.54
C VAL A 399 25.78 -5.49 -3.13
N ASN A 400 26.29 -5.66 -1.91
CA ASN A 400 27.47 -4.92 -1.43
C ASN A 400 28.75 -5.26 -2.23
N GLU A 401 28.86 -6.48 -2.75
CA GLU A 401 29.96 -6.92 -3.63
C GLU A 401 29.80 -6.46 -5.10
N GLY A 402 28.67 -5.82 -5.45
CA GLY A 402 28.40 -5.37 -6.83
C GLY A 402 28.06 -6.49 -7.81
N ARG A 403 27.75 -7.70 -7.32
CA ARG A 403 27.37 -8.86 -8.13
C ARG A 403 25.88 -8.89 -8.49
N LEU A 404 25.07 -8.14 -7.74
CA LEU A 404 23.63 -8.02 -7.87
C LEU A 404 23.25 -6.57 -7.58
N THR A 405 22.33 -5.97 -8.32
CA THR A 405 21.79 -4.66 -7.94
C THR A 405 20.64 -4.80 -6.95
N LEU A 406 20.39 -3.75 -6.15
CA LEU A 406 19.27 -3.74 -5.21
C LEU A 406 17.91 -3.87 -5.93
N ASP A 407 17.77 -3.28 -7.12
CA ASP A 407 16.53 -3.41 -7.90
C ASP A 407 16.34 -4.83 -8.46
N GLU A 408 17.40 -5.50 -8.92
CA GLU A 408 17.32 -6.91 -9.33
C GLU A 408 16.95 -7.83 -8.17
N LEU A 409 17.48 -7.55 -6.97
CA LEU A 409 17.06 -8.25 -5.75
C LEU A 409 15.56 -8.06 -5.50
N ILE A 410 15.06 -6.83 -5.56
CA ILE A 410 13.63 -6.52 -5.38
C ILE A 410 12.78 -7.14 -6.48
N ASP A 411 13.23 -7.14 -7.73
CA ASP A 411 12.54 -7.78 -8.83
C ASP A 411 12.41 -9.28 -8.60
N LYS A 412 13.53 -9.96 -8.33
CA LYS A 412 13.57 -11.43 -8.25
C LYS A 412 13.01 -11.98 -6.92
N PHE A 413 13.00 -11.19 -5.85
CA PHE A 413 12.54 -11.65 -4.53
C PHE A 413 11.26 -10.98 -4.03
N HIS A 414 10.66 -10.07 -4.82
CA HIS A 414 9.38 -9.45 -4.50
C HIS A 414 8.49 -9.23 -5.74
N ARG A 415 8.91 -8.42 -6.74
CA ARG A 415 8.01 -8.03 -7.86
C ARG A 415 7.64 -9.21 -8.77
N ASN A 416 8.62 -10.04 -9.13
CA ASN A 416 8.41 -11.23 -9.97
C ASN A 416 7.63 -12.33 -9.26
N PRO A 417 7.95 -12.73 -8.00
CA PRO A 417 7.08 -13.61 -7.23
C PRO A 417 5.61 -13.17 -7.25
N LYS A 418 5.38 -11.88 -6.97
CA LYS A 418 4.03 -11.32 -6.94
C LYS A 418 3.32 -11.40 -8.29
N ARG A 419 4.02 -11.07 -9.38
CA ARG A 419 3.50 -11.12 -10.75
C ARG A 419 3.24 -12.55 -11.23
N ILE A 420 4.20 -13.46 -11.04
CA ILE A 420 4.16 -14.84 -11.54
C ILE A 420 3.10 -15.64 -10.78
N PHE A 421 3.08 -15.52 -9.45
CA PHE A 421 2.15 -16.25 -8.59
C PHE A 421 0.83 -15.52 -8.34
N HIS A 422 0.59 -14.38 -8.99
CA HIS A 422 -0.63 -13.58 -8.80
C HIS A 422 -0.94 -13.30 -7.32
N LEU A 423 0.10 -12.96 -6.54
CA LEU A 423 -0.02 -12.70 -5.12
C LEU A 423 -0.46 -11.24 -4.88
N PRO A 424 -1.25 -10.95 -3.84
CA PRO A 424 -1.70 -9.60 -3.56
C PRO A 424 -0.59 -8.75 -2.91
N GLU A 425 -0.82 -7.44 -2.88
CA GLU A 425 0.01 -6.49 -2.12
C GLU A 425 -0.26 -6.61 -0.61
N GLN A 426 0.79 -6.58 0.20
CA GLN A 426 0.65 -6.49 1.65
C GLN A 426 0.66 -5.01 2.06
N MET A 427 -0.52 -4.45 2.35
CA MET A 427 -0.66 -3.05 2.76
C MET A 427 0.19 -2.75 3.99
N SER A 428 0.85 -1.59 4.05
CA SER A 428 1.65 -1.15 5.21
C SER A 428 2.72 -2.17 5.66
N THR A 429 3.27 -2.94 4.73
CA THR A 429 4.32 -3.93 4.99
C THR A 429 5.65 -3.48 4.41
N TYR A 430 6.73 -3.62 5.19
CA TYR A 430 8.09 -3.29 4.78
C TYR A 430 9.11 -3.91 5.74
N ILE A 431 10.37 -3.94 5.33
CA ILE A 431 11.50 -4.30 6.19
C ILE A 431 12.49 -3.15 6.28
N GLU A 432 13.28 -3.13 7.33
CA GLU A 432 14.40 -2.21 7.51
C GLU A 432 15.68 -3.00 7.69
N VAL A 433 16.66 -2.68 6.85
CA VAL A 433 17.96 -3.36 6.79
C VAL A 433 19.10 -2.37 7.01
N ASP A 434 20.13 -2.78 7.75
CA ASP A 434 21.40 -2.06 7.79
C ASP A 434 22.33 -2.69 6.75
N MET A 435 22.61 -1.95 5.68
CA MET A 435 23.46 -2.41 4.58
C MET A 435 24.94 -2.51 4.95
N ASN A 436 25.36 -1.86 6.03
CA ASN A 436 26.76 -1.74 6.42
C ASN A 436 27.16 -2.72 7.52
N GLU A 437 26.20 -3.31 8.22
CA GLU A 437 26.49 -4.26 9.30
C GLU A 437 27.11 -5.56 8.75
N GLU A 438 28.34 -5.84 9.19
CA GLU A 438 29.06 -7.07 8.90
C GLU A 438 28.92 -8.05 10.06
N TRP A 439 28.58 -9.30 9.75
CA TRP A 439 28.42 -10.35 10.74
C TRP A 439 28.71 -11.71 10.13
N THR A 440 28.82 -12.74 10.97
CA THR A 440 29.07 -14.12 10.54
C THR A 440 27.84 -14.96 10.79
N ILE A 441 27.40 -15.71 9.79
CA ILE A 441 26.26 -16.62 9.94
C ILE A 441 26.60 -17.65 11.03
N PRO A 442 25.80 -17.76 12.10
CA PRO A 442 26.05 -18.69 13.20
C PRO A 442 25.89 -20.14 12.75
N ALA A 443 26.41 -21.07 13.55
CA ALA A 443 26.28 -22.50 13.28
C ALA A 443 24.83 -22.99 13.39
N THR A 444 24.03 -22.36 14.25
CA THR A 444 22.65 -22.73 14.53
C THR A 444 21.70 -21.63 14.06
N THR A 445 20.56 -22.05 13.51
CA THR A 445 19.44 -21.15 13.19
C THR A 445 18.75 -20.68 14.47
N GLN A 446 18.24 -19.44 14.46
CA GLN A 446 17.58 -18.89 15.63
C GLN A 446 16.18 -19.47 15.78
N PHE A 447 15.38 -19.37 14.73
CA PHE A 447 13.96 -19.72 14.77
C PHE A 447 13.68 -21.11 14.19
N SER A 448 14.28 -21.44 13.05
CA SER A 448 14.09 -22.75 12.42
C SER A 448 14.46 -23.89 13.36
N LYS A 449 13.59 -24.90 13.45
CA LYS A 449 13.80 -26.12 14.26
C LYS A 449 14.88 -27.04 13.70
N ALA A 450 15.36 -26.80 12.47
CA ALA A 450 16.51 -27.52 11.95
C ALA A 450 17.74 -27.38 12.86
N LYS A 451 17.94 -26.20 13.48
CA LYS A 451 19.07 -25.87 14.37
C LYS A 451 20.46 -26.04 13.74
N TRP A 452 20.54 -25.94 12.42
CA TRP A 452 21.80 -25.85 11.68
C TRP A 452 21.60 -25.06 10.38
N THR A 453 22.68 -24.67 9.70
CA THR A 453 22.63 -24.07 8.37
C THR A 453 23.88 -24.43 7.56
N PRO A 454 23.78 -24.69 6.24
CA PRO A 454 24.95 -24.98 5.42
C PRO A 454 25.86 -23.75 5.23
N PHE A 455 25.38 -22.55 5.58
CA PHE A 455 26.13 -21.30 5.43
C PHE A 455 26.92 -20.90 6.69
N ALA A 456 27.01 -21.80 7.68
CA ALA A 456 27.70 -21.54 8.93
C ALA A 456 29.16 -21.06 8.70
N GLY A 457 29.51 -19.97 9.40
CA GLY A 457 30.84 -19.36 9.32
C GLY A 457 31.04 -18.44 8.10
N LYS A 458 30.05 -18.28 7.21
CA LYS A 458 30.16 -17.33 6.09
C LYS A 458 29.99 -15.90 6.61
N LYS A 459 30.91 -15.02 6.24
CA LYS A 459 30.81 -13.58 6.50
C LYS A 459 29.80 -12.96 5.54
N VAL A 460 28.91 -12.14 6.07
CA VAL A 460 27.86 -11.45 5.32
C VAL A 460 27.80 -9.99 5.72
N LYS A 461 27.31 -9.16 4.81
CA LYS A 461 27.15 -7.71 4.98
C LYS A 461 25.74 -7.29 4.57
N GLY A 462 24.99 -6.76 5.52
CA GLY A 462 23.54 -6.59 5.41
C GLY A 462 22.82 -7.37 6.50
N ARG A 463 22.03 -6.68 7.34
CA ARG A 463 21.25 -7.32 8.41
C ARG A 463 19.84 -6.77 8.49
N VAL A 464 18.86 -7.64 8.73
CA VAL A 464 17.47 -7.26 9.01
C VAL A 464 17.37 -6.78 10.45
N HIS A 465 16.88 -5.55 10.64
CA HIS A 465 16.66 -4.98 11.98
C HIS A 465 15.19 -4.96 12.36
N ARG A 466 14.30 -4.68 11.38
CA ARG A 466 12.86 -4.59 11.63
C ARG A 466 12.05 -5.13 10.47
N VAL A 467 10.96 -5.81 10.78
CA VAL A 467 9.90 -6.16 9.83
C VAL A 467 8.60 -5.60 10.35
N VAL A 468 7.90 -4.86 9.50
CA VAL A 468 6.52 -4.43 9.73
C VAL A 468 5.64 -5.19 8.76
N LEU A 469 4.65 -5.89 9.28
CA LEU A 469 3.69 -6.68 8.51
C LEU A 469 2.28 -6.14 8.78
N ARG A 470 1.62 -5.63 7.73
CA ARG A 470 0.24 -5.09 7.82
C ARG A 470 0.07 -4.00 8.87
N GLY A 471 1.08 -3.15 9.03
CA GLY A 471 1.10 -2.04 10.00
C GLY A 471 1.61 -2.43 11.39
N GLU A 472 1.71 -3.71 11.72
CA GLU A 472 2.21 -4.21 13.00
C GLU A 472 3.69 -4.54 12.92
N VAL A 473 4.43 -4.23 13.99
CA VAL A 473 5.85 -4.60 14.08
C VAL A 473 5.94 -6.10 14.37
N ALA A 474 6.40 -6.87 13.38
CA ALA A 474 6.42 -8.33 13.43
C ALA A 474 7.76 -8.91 13.92
N TYR A 475 8.87 -8.24 13.61
CA TYR A 475 10.21 -8.63 14.06
C TYR A 475 11.05 -7.38 14.36
N VAL A 476 11.82 -7.40 15.45
CA VAL A 476 12.80 -6.36 15.80
C VAL A 476 14.01 -6.98 16.48
N GLU A 477 15.22 -6.68 16.02
CA GLU A 477 16.50 -6.97 16.71
C GLU A 477 16.63 -8.41 17.26
N GLY A 478 16.19 -9.40 16.49
CA GLY A 478 16.26 -10.81 16.89
C GLY A 478 15.03 -11.35 17.62
N GLU A 479 13.98 -10.55 17.82
CA GLU A 479 12.73 -10.99 18.46
C GLU A 479 11.56 -10.92 17.49
N VAL A 480 10.73 -11.98 17.46
CA VAL A 480 9.45 -11.99 16.74
C VAL A 480 8.34 -11.60 17.71
N LEU A 481 7.57 -10.57 17.35
CA LEU A 481 6.61 -9.91 18.24
C LEU A 481 5.14 -10.28 17.95
N VAL A 482 4.84 -10.68 16.72
CA VAL A 482 3.50 -11.17 16.33
C VAL A 482 3.30 -12.61 16.79
N GLN A 483 2.09 -12.93 17.24
CA GLN A 483 1.72 -14.26 17.74
C GLN A 483 1.47 -15.25 16.61
N PRO A 484 1.55 -16.58 16.86
CA PRO A 484 1.03 -17.58 15.93
C PRO A 484 -0.43 -17.28 15.56
N GLY A 485 -0.77 -17.49 14.29
CA GLY A 485 -2.10 -17.19 13.73
C GLY A 485 -2.29 -15.74 13.30
N PHE A 486 -1.27 -14.89 13.43
CA PHE A 486 -1.31 -13.52 12.89
C PHE A 486 -1.33 -13.52 11.36
N GLY A 487 -0.57 -14.42 10.73
CA GLY A 487 -0.43 -14.58 9.29
C GLY A 487 -1.74 -14.98 8.61
N GLN A 488 -1.98 -14.48 7.41
CA GLN A 488 -3.22 -14.75 6.67
C GLN A 488 -2.96 -15.49 5.35
N ASN A 489 -3.89 -16.39 5.00
CA ASN A 489 -3.94 -16.97 3.67
C ASN A 489 -4.30 -15.90 2.63
N VAL A 490 -3.34 -15.53 1.80
CA VAL A 490 -3.50 -14.44 0.83
C VAL A 490 -4.46 -14.76 -0.30
N ARG A 491 -4.73 -16.05 -0.55
CA ARG A 491 -5.73 -16.49 -1.54
C ARG A 491 -7.17 -16.24 -1.09
N GLU A 492 -7.38 -16.07 0.21
CA GLU A 492 -8.71 -15.74 0.78
C GLU A 492 -9.02 -14.25 0.77
N TRP A 493 -8.04 -13.38 0.49
CA TRP A 493 -8.23 -11.93 0.53
C TRP A 493 -9.21 -11.45 -0.55
N HIS A 494 -9.26 -12.13 -1.68
CA HIS A 494 -10.26 -11.87 -2.73
C HIS A 494 -11.67 -12.36 -2.36
N SER A 495 -11.79 -13.39 -1.51
CA SER A 495 -13.09 -13.86 -0.97
C SER A 495 -13.64 -12.96 0.14
N LYS A 496 -12.81 -12.21 0.88
CA LYS A 496 -13.30 -11.29 1.92
C LYS A 496 -14.01 -10.05 1.38
N TYR A 497 -13.84 -9.72 0.10
CA TYR A 497 -14.61 -8.67 -0.59
C TYR A 497 -15.84 -9.23 -1.35
N LEU A 498 -16.07 -10.55 -1.26
CA LEU A 498 -17.19 -11.28 -1.83
C LEU A 498 -17.64 -12.38 -0.84
N SER A 499 -18.08 -12.02 0.37
CA SER A 499 -18.92 -12.95 1.13
C SER A 499 -20.38 -12.78 0.72
N PRO A 500 -21.07 -13.84 0.24
CA PRO A 500 -22.52 -13.84 0.11
C PRO A 500 -23.11 -13.76 1.52
N ALA A 501 -24.13 -12.93 1.70
CA ALA A 501 -24.99 -13.02 2.86
C ALA A 501 -25.47 -14.48 3.03
N GLN A 502 -25.35 -15.01 4.24
CA GLN A 502 -25.92 -16.30 4.62
C GLN A 502 -27.42 -16.28 4.30
N VAL A 503 -27.84 -17.07 3.32
CA VAL A 503 -29.24 -17.41 3.10
C VAL A 503 -29.38 -18.88 3.49
N GLU A 504 -29.97 -19.11 4.66
CA GLU A 504 -30.47 -20.44 5.01
C GLU A 504 -31.51 -20.89 3.97
N PRO A 505 -31.52 -22.17 3.56
CA PRO A 505 -32.51 -22.65 2.62
C PRO A 505 -33.90 -22.66 3.27
N PRO A 506 -34.95 -22.11 2.63
CA PRO A 506 -36.29 -22.18 3.18
C PRO A 506 -36.82 -23.61 3.09
N VAL A 507 -37.36 -24.06 4.22
CA VAL A 507 -38.11 -25.31 4.37
C VAL A 507 -39.33 -25.28 3.46
N ILE A 508 -39.41 -26.24 2.54
CA ILE A 508 -40.58 -26.46 1.69
C ILE A 508 -41.70 -27.07 2.54
N LYS A 509 -42.81 -26.34 2.65
CA LYS A 509 -44.14 -26.91 2.92
C LYS A 509 -44.99 -26.71 1.65
N GLU A 510 -45.45 -27.81 1.08
CA GLU A 510 -46.34 -27.91 -0.09
C GLU A 510 -47.77 -27.30 0.14
N PRO A 511 -48.72 -27.34 -0.84
CA PRO A 511 -48.67 -26.95 -2.27
C PRO A 511 -49.90 -26.09 -2.70
N PHE A 512 -50.03 -25.83 -4.02
CA PHE A 512 -51.11 -25.16 -4.80
C PHE A 512 -51.02 -23.62 -4.90
N ASP A 513 -51.27 -22.96 -6.04
CA ASP A 513 -52.14 -23.29 -7.17
C ASP A 513 -51.66 -22.64 -8.49
N THR A 514 -52.07 -23.25 -9.60
CA THR A 514 -51.78 -22.92 -11.00
C THR A 514 -52.68 -21.81 -11.57
N ASP A 515 -52.08 -20.86 -12.31
CA ASP A 515 -52.65 -20.25 -13.53
C ASP A 515 -51.54 -19.36 -14.15
N GLY A 516 -51.13 -19.47 -15.41
CA GLY A 516 -51.88 -19.86 -16.58
C GLY A 516 -52.30 -18.60 -17.35
N ARG A 517 -51.33 -17.88 -17.97
CA ARG A 517 -51.49 -16.97 -19.14
C ARG A 517 -50.32 -15.97 -19.25
N THR A 518 -49.21 -16.37 -19.88
CA THR A 518 -48.35 -15.39 -20.62
C THR A 518 -47.45 -16.02 -21.71
N ASN A 519 -47.32 -17.35 -21.79
CA ASN A 519 -46.44 -17.98 -22.78
C ASN A 519 -47.10 -18.41 -24.11
N ASP A 520 -48.40 -18.19 -24.30
CA ASP A 520 -49.10 -18.62 -25.53
C ASP A 520 -49.06 -17.59 -26.68
N ILE A 521 -48.53 -16.38 -26.48
CA ILE A 521 -48.48 -15.34 -27.53
C ILE A 521 -47.19 -15.43 -28.36
N PHE A 522 -46.11 -16.00 -27.83
CA PHE A 522 -44.81 -16.01 -28.52
C PHE A 522 -44.63 -17.21 -29.46
N THR A 523 -45.37 -18.30 -29.23
CA THR A 523 -45.30 -19.52 -30.05
C THR A 523 -46.21 -19.44 -31.29
N GLN A 524 -47.20 -18.55 -31.30
CA GLN A 524 -48.16 -18.38 -32.38
C GLN A 524 -47.68 -17.49 -33.55
N LEU A 525 -46.51 -16.85 -33.43
CA LEU A 525 -45.97 -15.91 -34.43
C LEU A 525 -44.95 -16.54 -35.40
N LEU A 526 -44.61 -17.82 -35.23
CA LEU A 526 -43.59 -18.50 -36.04
C LEU A 526 -44.09 -19.73 -36.82
N SER A 527 -45.40 -19.97 -36.88
CA SER A 527 -45.94 -21.12 -37.61
C SER A 527 -47.26 -20.81 -38.29
N ASP A 528 -47.19 -20.25 -39.51
CA ASP A 528 -48.11 -20.53 -40.62
C ASP A 528 -47.61 -19.77 -41.88
N ASP A 529 -47.03 -20.49 -42.85
CA ASP A 529 -47.79 -20.77 -44.08
C ASP A 529 -47.11 -21.81 -45.00
N LYS A 530 -47.95 -22.64 -45.61
CA LYS A 530 -47.61 -23.90 -46.30
C LYS A 530 -47.50 -23.76 -47.83
N HIS A 531 -46.78 -24.74 -48.40
CA HIS A 531 -46.91 -25.35 -49.74
C HIS A 531 -46.29 -24.69 -51.00
N LYS A 532 -45.27 -25.35 -51.58
CA LYS A 532 -45.35 -26.15 -52.84
C LYS A 532 -44.00 -26.83 -53.19
N GLN A 533 -44.07 -28.04 -53.74
CA GLN A 533 -42.94 -28.90 -54.17
C GLN A 533 -42.64 -28.79 -55.69
N GLN A 534 -41.32 -28.89 -56.04
CA GLN A 534 -40.64 -29.38 -57.28
C GLN A 534 -40.64 -28.55 -58.62
N PRO A 535 -39.72 -28.79 -59.61
CA PRO A 535 -38.27 -29.19 -59.59
C PRO A 535 -37.35 -28.53 -60.71
N LEU A 536 -36.03 -28.90 -60.75
CA LEU A 536 -34.98 -28.76 -61.83
C LEU A 536 -34.32 -27.35 -62.01
N GLN A 537 -33.02 -27.12 -62.30
CA GLN A 537 -31.90 -27.88 -62.91
C GLN A 537 -30.52 -27.21 -62.61
N ARG A 538 -29.43 -28.00 -62.55
CA ARG A 538 -27.97 -27.60 -62.61
C ARG A 538 -27.56 -27.30 -64.07
N PRO A 539 -26.47 -26.56 -64.43
CA PRO A 539 -25.03 -26.86 -64.19
C PRO A 539 -24.13 -25.59 -64.00
N HIS A 540 -22.82 -25.55 -63.68
CA HIS A 540 -21.60 -26.29 -64.10
C HIS A 540 -20.45 -26.11 -63.06
N SER A 541 -19.43 -26.97 -63.10
CA SER A 541 -18.08 -26.84 -62.49
C SER A 541 -17.03 -26.90 -63.63
N PRO A 542 -15.73 -26.51 -63.48
CA PRO A 542 -14.75 -27.22 -62.61
C PRO A 542 -13.48 -26.46 -62.09
N ALA A 543 -12.80 -27.07 -61.08
CA ALA A 543 -11.34 -27.26 -60.83
C ALA A 543 -10.31 -26.08 -60.86
N VAL A 544 -9.08 -26.07 -60.28
CA VAL A 544 -8.23 -26.77 -59.27
C VAL A 544 -6.96 -25.84 -59.10
N ARG A 545 -6.20 -25.99 -58.00
CA ARG A 545 -5.05 -25.20 -57.43
C ARG A 545 -3.78 -25.00 -58.32
N PRO A 546 -2.75 -24.21 -57.90
CA PRO A 546 -1.67 -24.74 -57.03
C PRO A 546 -1.01 -23.74 -56.02
N ARG A 547 -0.20 -24.29 -55.11
CA ARG A 547 0.79 -23.61 -54.23
C ARG A 547 2.01 -23.14 -55.06
N LEU A 548 2.73 -22.11 -54.60
CA LEU A 548 4.15 -21.90 -54.92
C LEU A 548 4.92 -21.27 -53.75
N ASP A 549 6.22 -21.59 -53.73
CA ASP A 549 7.19 -21.49 -52.65
C ASP A 549 7.86 -20.11 -52.44
N SER A 550 8.63 -20.07 -51.35
CA SER A 550 9.55 -19.06 -50.80
C SER A 550 10.56 -18.40 -51.74
N VAL A 551 10.79 -17.07 -51.60
CA VAL A 551 12.10 -16.38 -51.75
C VAL A 551 12.16 -15.07 -50.92
N GLY A 552 13.13 -14.97 -50.01
CA GLY A 552 14.14 -13.90 -49.86
C GLY A 552 13.80 -12.40 -49.73
N THR A 553 14.15 -11.87 -48.54
CA THR A 553 14.90 -10.62 -48.24
C THR A 553 14.27 -9.21 -48.28
N SER A 554 14.25 -8.62 -47.06
CA SER A 554 14.73 -7.29 -46.65
C SER A 554 13.76 -6.09 -46.59
N HIS A 555 13.94 -5.30 -45.51
CA HIS A 555 13.28 -4.04 -45.12
C HIS A 555 11.90 -4.25 -44.46
N GLY A 556 11.66 -3.98 -43.18
CA GLY A 556 12.30 -3.08 -42.22
C GLY A 556 11.17 -2.23 -41.64
N ARG A 557 10.90 -2.34 -40.32
CA ARG A 557 9.95 -1.49 -39.54
C ARG A 557 8.59 -1.22 -40.20
N GLU A 558 7.53 -1.92 -39.78
CA GLU A 558 6.14 -1.39 -39.74
C GLU A 558 5.15 -2.54 -39.52
N ILE A 559 4.91 -3.02 -38.29
CA ILE A 559 3.60 -3.58 -37.88
C ILE A 559 3.49 -3.50 -36.34
N VAL A 560 3.30 -2.28 -35.81
CA VAL A 560 2.69 -2.08 -34.48
C VAL A 560 1.81 -0.85 -34.59
N ASN A 561 0.60 -1.01 -35.14
CA ASN A 561 -0.48 -0.02 -35.05
C ASN A 561 -1.79 -0.69 -35.45
N ALA A 562 -2.58 -1.08 -34.45
CA ALA A 562 -4.03 -1.30 -34.60
C ALA A 562 -4.70 -1.24 -33.22
N ILE A 563 -4.85 -0.02 -32.69
CA ILE A 563 -5.91 0.31 -31.73
C ILE A 563 -6.99 1.04 -32.55
N PRO A 564 -8.29 0.74 -32.40
CA PRO A 564 -9.33 1.36 -33.21
C PRO A 564 -9.41 2.87 -32.93
N THR A 565 -9.05 3.67 -33.93
CA THR A 565 -9.21 5.12 -33.96
C THR A 565 -10.68 5.48 -34.22
N GLY A 566 -11.36 6.02 -33.20
CA GLY A 566 -12.78 6.35 -33.31
C GLY A 566 -13.33 7.24 -32.21
N LEU A 567 -12.63 8.31 -31.84
CA LEU A 567 -13.22 9.45 -31.10
C LEU A 567 -12.69 10.77 -31.73
N PRO A 568 -13.55 11.77 -31.97
CA PRO A 568 -13.16 13.02 -32.62
C PRO A 568 -12.27 13.90 -31.69
N PRO A 569 -11.41 14.77 -32.26
CA PRO A 569 -10.40 15.53 -31.53
C PRO A 569 -10.99 16.77 -30.86
N THR A 570 -11.33 16.69 -29.57
CA THR A 570 -11.74 17.89 -28.81
C THR A 570 -10.56 18.44 -28.00
N ARG A 571 -9.87 19.45 -28.56
CA ARG A 571 -8.86 20.29 -27.86
C ARG A 571 -9.49 21.22 -26.81
N SER A 572 -10.58 20.83 -26.14
CA SER A 572 -11.49 21.78 -25.48
C SER A 572 -10.92 22.46 -24.24
N LEU A 573 -10.00 21.80 -23.51
CA LEU A 573 -9.42 22.30 -22.24
C LEU A 573 -7.90 22.53 -22.28
N ALA A 574 -7.23 22.25 -23.40
CA ALA A 574 -5.78 22.36 -23.52
C ALA A 574 -5.31 23.79 -23.24
N GLY A 575 -4.42 23.94 -22.24
CA GLY A 575 -3.85 25.22 -21.83
C GLY A 575 -4.84 26.20 -21.16
N LYS A 576 -6.05 25.77 -20.81
CA LYS A 576 -7.04 26.62 -20.11
C LYS A 576 -6.88 26.52 -18.59
N ASP A 577 -7.16 27.62 -17.91
CA ASP A 577 -7.27 27.66 -16.45
C ASP A 577 -8.60 27.05 -16.01
N ILE A 578 -8.57 26.20 -14.98
CA ILE A 578 -9.75 25.59 -14.36
C ILE A 578 -10.06 26.34 -13.06
N LEU A 579 -10.82 27.43 -13.16
CA LEU A 579 -11.04 28.36 -12.03
C LEU A 579 -12.39 28.19 -11.33
N SER A 580 -13.44 27.92 -12.09
CA SER A 580 -14.84 27.89 -11.63
C SER A 580 -15.60 26.78 -12.35
N VAL A 581 -16.67 26.25 -11.75
CA VAL A 581 -17.56 25.27 -12.39
C VAL A 581 -18.34 25.84 -13.57
N ASP A 582 -18.55 27.15 -13.61
CA ASP A 582 -19.35 27.83 -14.64
C ASP A 582 -18.71 27.76 -16.03
N MET A 583 -17.42 27.43 -16.10
CA MET A 583 -16.72 27.25 -17.38
C MET A 583 -17.08 25.94 -18.10
N PHE A 584 -17.62 24.96 -17.38
CA PHE A 584 -17.88 23.63 -17.94
C PHE A 584 -19.20 23.61 -18.70
N THR A 585 -19.14 23.01 -19.89
CA THR A 585 -20.32 22.64 -20.67
C THR A 585 -20.59 21.15 -20.54
N LYS A 586 -21.79 20.70 -20.91
CA LYS A 586 -22.14 19.28 -20.91
C LYS A 586 -21.18 18.44 -21.75
N ASP A 587 -20.70 18.98 -22.88
CA ASP A 587 -19.73 18.31 -23.75
C ASP A 587 -18.36 18.19 -23.08
N MET A 588 -17.88 19.24 -22.41
CA MET A 588 -16.65 19.17 -21.63
C MET A 588 -16.73 18.15 -20.50
N LEU A 589 -17.88 18.06 -19.82
CA LEU A 589 -18.09 17.03 -18.79
C LEU A 589 -18.07 15.62 -19.38
N ASN A 590 -18.70 15.42 -20.54
CA ASN A 590 -18.65 14.13 -21.24
C ASN A 590 -17.21 13.74 -21.59
N ASP A 591 -16.41 14.67 -22.11
CA ASP A 591 -14.99 14.43 -22.43
C ASP A 591 -14.19 14.05 -21.18
N ILE A 592 -14.31 14.83 -20.10
CA ILE A 592 -13.61 14.57 -18.83
C ILE A 592 -14.01 13.20 -18.29
N PHE A 593 -15.30 12.90 -18.23
CA PHE A 593 -15.80 11.68 -17.61
C PHE A 593 -15.54 10.43 -18.44
N ASN A 594 -15.59 10.50 -19.77
CA ASN A 594 -15.23 9.38 -20.63
C ASN A 594 -13.74 9.06 -20.52
N LEU A 595 -12.88 10.09 -20.48
CA LEU A 595 -11.45 9.88 -20.26
C LEU A 595 -11.15 9.36 -18.84
N ALA A 596 -11.84 9.87 -17.82
CA ALA A 596 -11.73 9.37 -16.46
C ALA A 596 -12.15 7.90 -16.38
N GLN A 597 -13.19 7.49 -17.12
CA GLN A 597 -13.62 6.09 -17.18
C GLN A 597 -12.58 5.20 -17.86
N THR A 598 -11.96 5.68 -18.94
CA THR A 598 -10.84 4.98 -19.58
C THR A 598 -9.68 4.79 -18.60
N PHE A 599 -9.27 5.86 -17.89
CA PHE A 599 -8.20 5.77 -16.90
C PHE A 599 -8.55 4.86 -15.73
N LYS A 600 -9.79 4.91 -15.22
CA LYS A 600 -10.29 3.95 -14.23
C LYS A 600 -10.13 2.51 -14.72
N ALA A 601 -10.60 2.21 -15.93
CA ALA A 601 -10.49 0.87 -16.51
C ALA A 601 -9.04 0.41 -16.69
N TYR A 602 -8.12 1.30 -17.05
CA TYR A 602 -6.70 0.97 -17.20
C TYR A 602 -6.03 0.74 -15.85
N VAL A 603 -6.28 1.60 -14.86
CA VAL A 603 -5.73 1.45 -13.51
C VAL A 603 -6.23 0.17 -12.85
N VAL A 604 -7.53 -0.13 -12.94
CA VAL A 604 -8.12 -1.36 -12.38
C VAL A 604 -7.57 -2.61 -13.06
N LYS A 605 -7.29 -2.55 -14.37
CA LYS A 605 -6.70 -3.67 -15.14
C LYS A 605 -5.16 -3.73 -15.05
N GLY A 606 -4.53 -2.87 -14.25
CA GLY A 606 -3.06 -2.83 -14.11
C GLY A 606 -2.32 -2.46 -15.40
N ARG A 607 -2.96 -1.72 -16.32
CA ARG A 607 -2.32 -1.27 -17.57
C ARG A 607 -1.48 -0.02 -17.33
N PRO A 608 -0.29 0.09 -17.96
CA PRO A 608 0.55 1.28 -17.83
C PRO A 608 -0.13 2.51 -18.46
N LEU A 609 0.04 3.67 -17.81
CA LEU A 609 -0.42 4.99 -18.25
C LEU A 609 0.71 6.04 -18.16
N ASP A 610 1.93 5.60 -17.91
CA ASP A 610 3.11 6.42 -17.62
C ASP A 610 3.69 7.14 -18.85
N GLU A 611 3.06 7.00 -20.00
CA GLU A 611 3.39 7.71 -21.24
C GLU A 611 2.54 8.97 -21.45
N VAL A 612 1.37 9.07 -20.81
CA VAL A 612 0.38 10.14 -21.09
C VAL A 612 0.92 11.54 -20.80
N LEU A 613 1.55 11.72 -19.63
CA LEU A 613 2.16 12.96 -19.17
C LEU A 613 3.67 12.81 -18.89
N ARG A 614 4.32 11.84 -19.55
CA ARG A 614 5.77 11.62 -19.40
C ARG A 614 6.54 12.91 -19.69
N GLY A 615 7.39 13.29 -18.74
CA GLY A 615 8.22 14.49 -18.82
C GLY A 615 7.50 15.80 -18.47
N LYS A 616 6.22 15.77 -18.08
CA LYS A 616 5.50 16.94 -17.58
C LYS A 616 5.69 17.11 -16.06
N ILE A 617 5.71 18.36 -15.61
CA ILE A 617 5.84 18.69 -14.18
C ILE A 617 4.58 19.44 -13.70
N MET A 618 4.03 19.04 -12.56
CA MET A 618 2.93 19.73 -11.89
C MET A 618 3.45 20.43 -10.63
N ALA A 619 3.14 21.72 -10.47
CA ALA A 619 3.35 22.44 -9.21
C ALA A 619 2.12 22.33 -8.31
N ALA A 620 2.25 21.70 -7.14
CA ALA A 620 1.20 21.61 -6.13
C ALA A 620 1.44 22.64 -5.03
N ILE A 621 0.64 23.71 -5.02
CA ILE A 621 0.77 24.85 -4.09
C ILE A 621 -0.44 24.87 -3.16
N PHE A 622 -0.23 24.54 -1.89
CA PHE A 622 -1.30 24.40 -0.90
C PHE A 622 -1.02 25.27 0.33
N TYR A 623 -1.65 26.45 0.38
CA TYR A 623 -1.61 27.34 1.55
C TYR A 623 -2.61 26.94 2.64
N GLU A 624 -3.70 26.27 2.25
CA GLU A 624 -4.66 25.65 3.16
C GLU A 624 -4.41 24.14 3.20
N VAL A 625 -4.20 23.58 4.40
CA VAL A 625 -3.84 22.16 4.57
C VAL A 625 -4.91 21.25 3.98
N SER A 626 -4.53 20.40 3.02
CA SER A 626 -5.41 19.35 2.49
C SER A 626 -4.67 18.15 1.93
N THR A 627 -4.34 17.23 2.84
CA THR A 627 -3.60 16.00 2.53
C THR A 627 -4.28 15.17 1.44
N ARG A 628 -5.61 14.98 1.49
CA ARG A 628 -6.31 14.17 0.47
C ARG A 628 -6.34 14.83 -0.91
N THR A 629 -6.64 16.12 -0.97
CA THR A 629 -6.70 16.84 -2.25
C THR A 629 -5.32 16.87 -2.89
N GLN A 630 -4.30 17.27 -2.14
CA GLN A 630 -2.92 17.30 -2.61
C GLN A 630 -2.44 15.92 -3.07
N ASN A 631 -2.61 14.88 -2.23
CA ASN A 631 -2.14 13.53 -2.57
C ASN A 631 -2.87 12.93 -3.76
N SER A 632 -4.15 13.22 -3.95
CA SER A 632 -4.89 12.73 -5.12
C SER A 632 -4.42 13.37 -6.43
N PHE A 633 -4.05 14.66 -6.43
CA PHE A 633 -3.42 15.32 -7.59
C PHE A 633 -2.02 14.75 -7.82
N THR A 634 -1.23 14.55 -6.75
CA THR A 634 0.10 13.96 -6.85
C THR A 634 0.04 12.55 -7.44
N ALA A 635 -0.84 11.69 -6.92
CA ALA A 635 -1.05 10.34 -7.43
C ALA A 635 -1.54 10.35 -8.87
N ALA A 636 -2.47 11.26 -9.22
CA ALA A 636 -2.95 11.40 -10.59
C ALA A 636 -1.82 11.76 -11.56
N MET A 637 -0.98 12.75 -11.22
CA MET A 637 0.15 13.17 -12.06
C MET A 637 1.18 12.04 -12.21
N GLN A 638 1.55 11.37 -11.12
CA GLN A 638 2.53 10.29 -11.12
C GLN A 638 2.06 9.07 -11.91
N ARG A 639 0.77 8.68 -11.78
CA ARG A 639 0.20 7.56 -12.55
C ARG A 639 0.20 7.81 -14.05
N LEU A 640 0.15 9.08 -14.46
CA LEU A 640 0.26 9.48 -15.86
C LEU A 640 1.72 9.64 -16.33
N GLY A 641 2.72 9.34 -15.49
CA GLY A 641 4.15 9.46 -15.81
C GLY A 641 4.75 10.86 -15.62
N GLY A 642 3.97 11.79 -15.05
CA GLY A 642 4.40 13.13 -14.71
C GLY A 642 5.14 13.19 -13.37
N ARG A 643 5.83 14.32 -13.14
CA ARG A 643 6.51 14.63 -11.87
C ARG A 643 5.80 15.76 -11.13
N VAL A 644 6.04 15.86 -9.84
CA VAL A 644 5.39 16.86 -8.97
C VAL A 644 6.43 17.62 -8.17
N ILE A 645 6.27 18.94 -8.11
CA ILE A 645 6.98 19.81 -7.17
C ILE A 645 5.94 20.39 -6.22
N SER A 646 6.21 20.39 -4.92
CA SER A 646 5.25 20.83 -3.90
C SER A 646 5.78 22.04 -3.13
N MET A 647 4.88 22.98 -2.87
CA MET A 647 5.11 24.11 -1.97
C MET A 647 3.98 24.13 -0.93
N ASP A 648 4.36 24.14 0.34
CA ASP A 648 3.43 24.34 1.45
C ASP A 648 3.50 25.79 1.96
N GLY A 649 2.38 26.27 2.51
CA GLY A 649 2.30 27.60 3.12
C GLY A 649 3.10 27.77 4.42
N SER A 650 3.70 26.70 4.95
CA SER A 650 4.55 26.72 6.15
C SER A 650 6.03 26.99 5.87
N THR A 651 6.44 26.98 4.59
CA THR A 651 7.81 27.27 4.16
C THR A 651 8.22 28.74 4.36
N SER A 652 9.54 28.97 4.46
CA SER A 652 10.12 30.24 4.90
C SER A 652 9.97 31.43 3.93
N SER A 653 9.61 31.20 2.66
CA SER A 653 9.41 32.26 1.65
C SER A 653 8.15 33.07 1.90
N VAL A 654 7.03 32.43 2.26
CA VAL A 654 5.77 33.10 2.61
C VAL A 654 5.93 34.00 3.84
N LYS A 655 6.80 33.60 4.79
CA LYS A 655 7.13 34.39 5.99
C LYS A 655 8.02 35.61 5.71
N LYS A 656 8.66 35.69 4.54
CA LYS A 656 9.51 36.82 4.12
C LYS A 656 8.72 37.93 3.40
N GLY A 657 7.40 37.81 3.30
CA GLY A 657 6.52 38.84 2.72
C GLY A 657 6.40 38.80 1.20
N GLU A 658 6.71 37.67 0.57
CA GLU A 658 6.46 37.45 -0.87
C GLU A 658 4.94 37.41 -1.15
N THR A 659 4.51 38.02 -2.26
CA THR A 659 3.09 37.99 -2.65
C THR A 659 2.70 36.60 -3.17
N LEU A 660 1.42 36.23 -3.02
CA LEU A 660 0.91 34.96 -3.56
C LEU A 660 1.15 34.87 -5.07
N GLU A 661 0.90 35.97 -5.77
CA GLU A 661 1.03 36.11 -7.20
C GLU A 661 2.48 35.85 -7.66
N ASP A 662 3.47 36.40 -6.97
CA ASP A 662 4.89 36.19 -7.27
C ASP A 662 5.33 34.75 -6.99
N SER A 663 4.96 34.18 -5.83
CA SER A 663 5.29 32.79 -5.51
C SER A 663 4.70 31.81 -6.53
N VAL A 664 3.45 32.03 -6.95
CA VAL A 664 2.78 31.22 -7.95
C VAL A 664 3.46 31.38 -9.33
N ALA A 665 3.88 32.60 -9.70
CA ALA A 665 4.60 32.85 -10.94
C ALA A 665 5.96 32.15 -11.02
N ILE A 666 6.73 32.16 -9.93
CA ILE A 666 8.01 31.44 -9.84
C ILE A 666 7.79 29.93 -9.98
N MET A 667 6.85 29.37 -9.23
CA MET A 667 6.55 27.94 -9.29
C MET A 667 6.01 27.50 -10.66
N ALA A 668 5.21 28.35 -11.31
CA ALA A 668 4.77 28.13 -12.68
C ALA A 668 5.94 28.12 -13.68
N GLY A 669 7.03 28.85 -13.41
CA GLY A 669 8.26 28.81 -14.21
C GLY A 669 8.90 27.42 -14.26
N TYR A 670 8.76 26.63 -13.20
CA TYR A 670 9.35 25.28 -13.09
C TYR A 670 8.42 24.14 -13.53
N ALA A 671 7.16 24.46 -13.83
CA ALA A 671 6.13 23.46 -14.07
C ALA A 671 5.37 23.67 -15.39
N ASP A 672 4.67 22.63 -15.85
CA ASP A 672 3.77 22.67 -17.00
C ASP A 672 2.32 23.01 -16.61
N VAL A 673 1.93 22.75 -15.37
CA VAL A 673 0.59 23.02 -14.82
C VAL A 673 0.70 23.32 -13.33
N VAL A 674 -0.13 24.26 -12.84
CA VAL A 674 -0.17 24.64 -11.43
C VAL A 674 -1.49 24.19 -10.82
N VAL A 675 -1.44 23.58 -9.65
CA VAL A 675 -2.61 23.27 -8.82
C VAL A 675 -2.50 24.12 -7.56
N LEU A 676 -3.47 25.01 -7.35
CA LEU A 676 -3.45 25.96 -6.26
C LEU A 676 -4.65 25.77 -5.33
N ARG A 677 -4.38 25.73 -4.02
CA ARG A 677 -5.39 25.83 -2.96
C ARG A 677 -5.03 26.94 -1.98
N HIS A 678 -5.98 27.80 -1.66
CA HIS A 678 -5.75 28.99 -0.84
C HIS A 678 -6.92 29.26 0.14
N PRO A 679 -6.69 29.75 1.37
CA PRO A 679 -7.78 30.00 2.33
C PRO A 679 -8.63 31.23 2.01
N GLN A 680 -8.11 32.18 1.23
CA GLN A 680 -8.83 33.41 0.86
C GLN A 680 -9.65 33.22 -0.44
N PRO A 681 -10.96 33.54 -0.43
CA PRO A 681 -11.78 33.55 -1.65
C PRO A 681 -11.22 34.49 -2.73
N GLY A 682 -11.32 34.07 -3.99
CA GLY A 682 -10.86 34.82 -5.16
C GLY A 682 -9.35 34.84 -5.36
N ALA A 683 -8.56 34.29 -4.43
CA ALA A 683 -7.10 34.28 -4.53
C ALA A 683 -6.60 33.50 -5.75
N VAL A 684 -7.26 32.39 -6.07
CA VAL A 684 -6.91 31.55 -7.21
C VAL A 684 -7.14 32.29 -8.54
N ALA A 685 -8.22 33.06 -8.64
CA ALA A 685 -8.52 33.88 -9.82
C ALA A 685 -7.51 35.03 -9.99
N ARG A 686 -7.11 35.69 -8.89
CA ARG A 686 -6.07 36.74 -8.91
C ARG A 686 -4.72 36.18 -9.36
N ALA A 687 -4.31 35.04 -8.80
CA ALA A 687 -3.07 34.36 -9.19
C ALA A 687 -3.09 33.96 -10.67
N ALA A 688 -4.20 33.41 -11.17
CA ALA A 688 -4.34 33.07 -12.58
C ALA A 688 -4.32 34.30 -13.50
N HIS A 689 -4.92 35.42 -13.10
CA HIS A 689 -4.85 36.68 -13.85
C HIS A 689 -3.41 37.20 -13.93
N HIS A 690 -2.67 37.18 -12.81
CA HIS A 690 -1.27 37.59 -12.78
C HIS A 690 -0.39 36.67 -13.64
N LEU A 691 -0.55 35.34 -13.54
CA LEU A 691 0.21 34.37 -14.34
C LEU A 691 0.15 34.63 -15.84
N LYS A 692 -1.00 35.06 -16.37
CA LYS A 692 -1.16 35.37 -17.81
C LYS A 692 -0.22 36.45 -18.30
N GLY A 693 0.19 37.37 -17.43
CA GLY A 693 1.14 38.44 -17.74
C GLY A 693 2.62 38.06 -17.61
N VAL A 694 2.94 36.95 -16.95
CA VAL A 694 4.32 36.57 -16.61
C VAL A 694 4.74 35.26 -17.26
N VAL A 695 4.01 34.16 -17.01
CA VAL A 695 4.33 32.81 -17.47
C VAL A 695 3.05 32.07 -17.85
N LYS A 696 2.90 31.72 -19.13
CA LYS A 696 1.68 31.08 -19.66
C LYS A 696 1.61 29.60 -19.29
N ARG A 697 1.12 29.30 -18.08
CA ARG A 697 0.84 27.94 -17.61
C ARG A 697 -0.59 27.85 -17.08
N PRO A 698 -1.32 26.76 -17.40
CA PRO A 698 -2.66 26.56 -16.89
C PRO A 698 -2.65 26.38 -15.38
N LEU A 699 -3.63 27.00 -14.71
CA LEU A 699 -3.84 26.88 -13.28
C LEU A 699 -5.16 26.13 -12.98
N ILE A 700 -5.12 25.18 -12.05
CA ILE A 700 -6.28 24.40 -11.58
C ILE A 700 -6.62 24.79 -10.14
N ASN A 701 -7.87 25.20 -9.91
CA ASN A 701 -8.43 25.50 -8.60
C ASN A 701 -8.71 24.21 -7.80
N ALA A 702 -7.93 24.01 -6.74
CA ALA A 702 -8.09 22.93 -5.76
C ALA A 702 -8.79 23.39 -4.46
N GLY A 703 -9.44 24.56 -4.49
CA GLY A 703 -10.23 25.15 -3.42
C GLY A 703 -9.76 26.56 -3.06
N ASP A 704 -10.68 27.52 -2.95
CA ASP A 704 -10.37 28.87 -2.45
C ASP A 704 -11.32 29.35 -1.33
N GLY A 705 -10.95 29.11 -0.07
CA GLY A 705 -11.71 29.56 1.10
C GLY A 705 -13.15 29.02 1.15
N VAL A 706 -14.13 29.93 1.17
CA VAL A 706 -15.58 29.66 1.01
C VAL A 706 -16.07 29.84 -0.43
N GLY A 707 -15.16 30.06 -1.38
CA GLY A 707 -15.44 30.24 -2.81
C GLY A 707 -15.74 28.91 -3.51
N GLU A 708 -14.92 28.52 -4.48
CA GLU A 708 -15.19 27.37 -5.35
C GLU A 708 -14.21 26.21 -5.15
N HIS A 709 -14.65 25.02 -5.55
CA HIS A 709 -13.84 23.82 -5.62
C HIS A 709 -14.22 22.98 -6.87
N PRO A 710 -13.90 23.46 -8.08
CA PRO A 710 -14.40 22.84 -9.32
C PRO A 710 -13.93 21.40 -9.48
N SER A 711 -12.68 21.09 -9.11
CA SER A 711 -12.15 19.72 -9.14
C SER A 711 -12.91 18.75 -8.23
N GLN A 712 -13.46 19.21 -7.10
CA GLN A 712 -14.29 18.39 -6.22
C GLN A 712 -15.71 18.24 -6.80
N ALA A 713 -16.31 19.29 -7.34
CA ALA A 713 -17.63 19.17 -7.98
C ALA A 713 -17.62 18.19 -9.16
N LEU A 714 -16.56 18.20 -9.98
CA LEU A 714 -16.39 17.25 -11.08
C LEU A 714 -16.37 15.79 -10.61
N LEU A 715 -15.59 15.49 -9.56
CA LEU A 715 -15.50 14.12 -9.06
C LEU A 715 -16.78 13.67 -8.36
N ASP A 716 -17.51 14.60 -7.74
CA ASP A 716 -18.79 14.33 -7.12
C ASP A 716 -19.83 13.93 -8.19
N VAL A 717 -19.95 14.69 -9.28
CA VAL A 717 -20.84 14.33 -10.41
C VAL A 717 -20.42 13.01 -11.07
N PHE A 718 -19.12 12.78 -11.25
CA PHE A 718 -18.61 11.51 -11.80
C PHE A 718 -18.96 10.32 -10.89
N THR A 719 -18.89 10.51 -9.57
CA THR A 719 -19.29 9.49 -8.59
C THR A 719 -20.76 9.13 -8.72
N ILE A 720 -21.64 10.13 -8.84
CA ILE A 720 -23.09 9.90 -9.06
C ILE A 720 -23.31 9.10 -10.34
N ARG A 721 -22.65 9.48 -11.44
CA ARG A 721 -22.74 8.77 -12.72
C ARG A 721 -22.28 7.31 -12.60
N GLU A 722 -21.16 7.05 -11.92
CA GLU A 722 -20.62 5.69 -11.82
C GLU A 722 -21.41 4.78 -10.89
N GLU A 723 -21.94 5.31 -9.78
CA GLU A 723 -22.66 4.49 -8.81
C GLU A 723 -24.12 4.24 -9.19
N ILE A 724 -24.79 5.22 -9.82
CA ILE A 724 -26.22 5.13 -10.18
C ILE A 724 -26.42 4.82 -11.69
N GLY A 725 -25.47 5.20 -12.54
CA GLY A 725 -25.52 5.03 -13.99
C GLY A 725 -26.04 6.26 -14.76
N THR A 726 -26.70 7.20 -14.09
CA THR A 726 -27.18 8.47 -14.65
C THR A 726 -27.11 9.56 -13.60
N VAL A 727 -27.07 10.82 -14.02
CA VAL A 727 -27.25 11.99 -13.14
C VAL A 727 -28.66 12.56 -13.30
N ASN A 728 -29.32 12.34 -14.45
CA ASN A 728 -30.65 12.90 -14.71
C ASN A 728 -31.76 12.11 -14.00
N GLY A 729 -32.79 12.84 -13.58
CA GLY A 729 -33.97 12.30 -12.91
C GLY A 729 -33.79 12.04 -11.42
N LEU A 730 -32.63 12.40 -10.85
CA LEU A 730 -32.29 12.11 -9.45
C LEU A 730 -32.69 13.24 -8.50
N THR A 731 -33.03 12.85 -7.29
CA THR A 731 -33.20 13.74 -6.14
C THR A 731 -31.94 13.69 -5.27
N ILE A 732 -31.23 14.81 -5.25
CA ILE A 732 -29.95 14.97 -4.56
C ILE A 732 -30.16 15.82 -3.32
N THR A 733 -29.89 15.23 -2.15
CA THR A 733 -30.08 15.85 -0.85
C THR A 733 -28.72 16.26 -0.28
N LEU A 734 -28.52 17.57 -0.10
CA LEU A 734 -27.30 18.14 0.49
C LEU A 734 -27.54 18.44 1.97
N VAL A 735 -26.66 17.94 2.85
CA VAL A 735 -26.87 17.98 4.30
C VAL A 735 -25.66 18.54 5.05
N GLY A 736 -25.89 19.38 6.07
CA GLY A 736 -24.86 19.85 7.01
C GLY A 736 -24.62 21.36 6.95
N ASP A 737 -23.35 21.79 6.87
CA ASP A 737 -22.97 23.21 6.71
C ASP A 737 -23.06 23.64 5.24
N LEU A 738 -24.28 23.99 4.82
CA LEU A 738 -24.53 24.44 3.45
C LEU A 738 -24.14 25.90 3.23
N LYS A 739 -24.06 26.70 4.29
CA LYS A 739 -23.72 28.12 4.20
C LYS A 739 -22.26 28.34 3.81
N HIS A 740 -21.35 27.57 4.37
CA HIS A 740 -19.91 27.76 4.16
C HIS A 740 -19.25 26.62 3.35
N GLY A 741 -20.02 25.60 2.95
CA GLY A 741 -19.53 24.46 2.20
C GLY A 741 -19.23 24.78 0.73
N ARG A 742 -18.00 25.20 0.41
CA ARG A 742 -17.57 25.45 -0.99
C ARG A 742 -17.83 24.28 -1.96
N THR A 743 -17.77 23.04 -1.46
CA THR A 743 -17.98 21.84 -2.27
C THR A 743 -19.45 21.72 -2.67
N VAL A 744 -20.39 21.98 -1.75
CA VAL A 744 -21.82 21.95 -2.05
C VAL A 744 -22.26 23.11 -2.92
N HIS A 745 -21.63 24.29 -2.78
CA HIS A 745 -21.89 25.41 -3.70
C HIS A 745 -21.48 25.09 -5.13
N SER A 746 -20.27 24.54 -5.30
CA SER A 746 -19.73 24.15 -6.60
C SER A 746 -20.54 23.00 -7.21
N LEU A 747 -20.93 22.01 -6.40
CA LEU A 747 -21.76 20.89 -6.83
C LEU A 747 -23.15 21.34 -7.26
N ALA A 748 -23.83 22.19 -6.47
CA ALA A 748 -25.17 22.68 -6.80
C ALA A 748 -25.18 23.45 -8.15
N ARG A 749 -24.16 24.28 -8.40
CA ARG A 749 -23.98 24.98 -9.67
C ARG A 749 -23.72 24.02 -10.82
N LEU A 750 -22.81 23.06 -10.66
CA LEU A 750 -22.47 22.11 -11.72
C LEU A 750 -23.64 21.18 -12.09
N LEU A 751 -24.46 20.80 -11.09
CA LEU A 751 -25.67 20.00 -11.30
C LEU A 751 -26.73 20.71 -12.16
N THR A 752 -26.63 22.03 -12.36
CA THR A 752 -27.51 22.77 -13.30
C THR A 752 -27.37 22.37 -14.76
N LEU A 753 -26.32 21.63 -15.11
CA LEU A 753 -26.15 21.04 -16.44
C LEU A 753 -26.94 19.73 -16.64
N TYR A 754 -27.63 19.26 -15.60
CA TYR A 754 -28.42 18.03 -15.58
C TYR A 754 -29.85 18.31 -15.11
N VAL A 755 -30.75 17.38 -15.39
CA VAL A 755 -32.15 17.44 -14.91
C VAL A 755 -32.21 16.75 -13.55
N VAL A 756 -32.18 17.50 -12.46
CA VAL A 756 -32.21 16.97 -11.08
C VAL A 756 -33.20 17.74 -10.20
N ASN A 757 -33.52 17.17 -9.04
CA ASN A 757 -34.18 17.87 -7.95
C ASN A 757 -33.17 18.05 -6.80
N LEU A 758 -33.11 19.25 -6.22
CA LEU A 758 -32.25 19.53 -5.08
C LEU A 758 -33.05 19.66 -3.79
N ILE A 759 -32.58 18.98 -2.76
CA ILE A 759 -33.10 19.08 -1.40
C ILE A 759 -31.99 19.58 -0.48
N TYR A 760 -32.31 20.57 0.35
CA TYR A 760 -31.38 21.14 1.33
C TYR A 760 -31.85 20.81 2.74
N VAL A 761 -30.96 20.22 3.54
CA VAL A 761 -31.19 19.95 4.97
C VAL A 761 -30.04 20.53 5.77
N SER A 762 -30.30 21.53 6.61
CA SER A 762 -29.24 22.19 7.37
C SER A 762 -29.72 22.59 8.76
N PRO A 763 -28.82 22.70 9.74
CA PRO A 763 -29.13 23.38 10.99
C PRO A 763 -29.51 24.84 10.72
N LYS A 764 -30.34 25.40 11.60
CA LYS A 764 -30.70 26.83 11.55
C LYS A 764 -29.43 27.70 11.58
N GLY A 765 -29.30 28.63 10.65
CA GLY A 765 -28.15 29.52 10.49
C GLY A 765 -27.06 29.01 9.53
N LEU A 766 -27.16 27.76 9.05
CA LEU A 766 -26.25 27.14 8.08
C LEU A 766 -26.93 26.82 6.74
N GLU A 767 -28.00 27.55 6.41
CA GLU A 767 -28.76 27.35 5.18
C GLU A 767 -27.95 27.68 3.92
N MET A 768 -28.35 27.07 2.79
CA MET A 768 -27.76 27.36 1.49
C MET A 768 -27.88 28.88 1.18
N PRO A 769 -26.78 29.56 0.78
CA PRO A 769 -26.83 30.98 0.48
C PRO A 769 -27.83 31.31 -0.63
N LYS A 770 -28.56 32.42 -0.46
CA LYS A 770 -29.61 32.84 -1.40
C LYS A 770 -29.09 33.00 -2.82
N GLU A 771 -27.88 33.52 -2.98
CA GLU A 771 -27.22 33.69 -4.29
C GLU A 771 -27.07 32.35 -5.06
N ILE A 772 -26.78 31.25 -4.35
CA ILE A 772 -26.68 29.92 -4.96
C ILE A 772 -28.07 29.40 -5.33
N MET A 773 -29.05 29.55 -4.43
CA MET A 773 -30.43 29.13 -4.70
C MET A 773 -31.05 29.89 -5.87
N ASP A 774 -30.82 31.21 -5.95
CA ASP A 774 -31.29 32.08 -7.02
C ASP A 774 -30.63 31.70 -8.35
N PHE A 775 -29.33 31.36 -8.34
CA PHE A 775 -28.64 30.83 -9.53
C PHE A 775 -29.25 29.50 -10.00
N VAL A 776 -29.44 28.53 -9.09
CA VAL A 776 -30.06 27.24 -9.43
C VAL A 776 -31.50 27.43 -9.93
N ALA A 777 -32.26 28.34 -9.32
CA ALA A 777 -33.62 28.68 -9.72
C ALA A 777 -33.64 29.30 -11.13
N SER A 778 -32.67 30.15 -11.46
CA SER A 778 -32.54 30.74 -12.81
C SER A 778 -32.32 29.71 -13.92
N LYS A 779 -31.89 28.49 -13.56
CA LYS A 779 -31.71 27.35 -14.47
C LYS A 779 -32.92 26.40 -14.50
N GLY A 780 -33.98 26.71 -13.75
CA GLY A 780 -35.23 25.94 -13.75
C GLY A 780 -35.19 24.65 -12.94
N ILE A 781 -34.22 24.46 -12.04
CA ILE A 781 -34.13 23.28 -11.17
C ILE A 781 -35.04 23.44 -9.94
N SER A 782 -35.81 22.38 -9.65
CA SER A 782 -36.66 22.29 -8.45
C SER A 782 -35.81 22.19 -7.19
N GLN A 783 -36.13 23.03 -6.20
CA GLN A 783 -35.43 23.13 -4.93
C GLN A 783 -36.42 23.05 -3.77
N LYS A 784 -36.09 22.28 -2.73
CA LYS A 784 -36.88 22.21 -1.48
C LYS A 784 -35.96 22.25 -0.25
N VAL A 785 -36.45 22.85 0.83
CA VAL A 785 -35.73 22.93 2.11
C VAL A 785 -36.50 22.14 3.17
N PHE A 786 -35.79 21.33 3.96
CA PHE A 786 -36.35 20.54 5.05
C PHE A 786 -35.49 20.67 6.31
N ASN A 787 -36.10 20.41 7.47
CA ASN A 787 -35.44 20.51 8.77
C ASN A 787 -35.05 19.16 9.38
N SER A 788 -35.47 18.04 8.76
CA SER A 788 -35.23 16.67 9.24
C SER A 788 -34.68 15.82 8.10
N LEU A 789 -33.68 15.00 8.42
CA LEU A 789 -33.11 14.04 7.48
C LEU A 789 -34.08 12.87 7.26
N GLU A 790 -34.75 12.44 8.32
CA GLU A 790 -35.72 11.32 8.34
C GLU A 790 -36.86 11.48 7.33
N GLU A 791 -37.34 12.71 7.13
CA GLU A 791 -38.44 13.03 6.22
C GLU A 791 -38.04 12.91 4.75
N VAL A 792 -36.77 13.17 4.43
CA VAL A 792 -36.29 13.26 3.04
C VAL A 792 -35.65 11.96 2.54
N LEU A 793 -35.17 11.08 3.44
CA LEU A 793 -34.52 9.82 3.06
C LEU A 793 -35.35 8.91 2.12
N PRO A 794 -36.69 8.79 2.25
CA PRO A 794 -37.47 7.92 1.35
C PRO A 794 -37.50 8.38 -0.11
N GLN A 795 -37.23 9.66 -0.38
CA GLN A 795 -37.23 10.27 -1.71
C GLN A 795 -35.82 10.68 -2.19
N THR A 796 -34.78 10.37 -1.42
CA THR A 796 -33.39 10.73 -1.75
C THR A 796 -32.72 9.62 -2.55
N ASP A 797 -32.14 9.95 -3.70
CA ASP A 797 -31.30 9.05 -4.51
C ASP A 797 -29.81 9.23 -4.19
N VAL A 798 -29.39 10.46 -3.88
CA VAL A 798 -28.01 10.80 -3.50
C VAL A 798 -28.04 11.64 -2.22
N LEU A 799 -27.46 11.12 -1.15
CA LEU A 799 -27.27 11.83 0.10
C LEU A 799 -25.84 12.35 0.19
N TYR A 800 -25.64 13.65 0.08
CA TYR A 800 -24.33 14.30 0.20
C TYR A 800 -24.21 14.97 1.57
N MET A 801 -23.46 14.34 2.46
CA MET A 801 -23.21 14.85 3.81
C MET A 801 -22.04 15.84 3.78
N THR A 802 -22.07 16.84 4.66
CA THR A 802 -20.96 17.77 4.89
C THR A 802 -20.66 17.91 6.37
N ARG A 803 -19.37 18.09 6.66
CA ARG A 803 -18.87 18.36 8.00
C ARG A 803 -19.32 19.73 8.50
N ILE A 804 -19.76 19.80 9.75
CA ILE A 804 -19.91 21.06 10.49
C ILE A 804 -18.55 21.44 11.08
N GLN A 805 -17.99 22.56 10.63
CA GLN A 805 -16.63 22.98 10.99
C GLN A 805 -16.64 23.85 12.25
N HIS A 806 -16.09 23.32 13.35
CA HIS A 806 -15.99 24.02 14.64
C HIS A 806 -15.37 25.41 14.50
N GLU A 807 -14.32 25.53 13.69
CA GLU A 807 -13.55 26.75 13.47
C GLU A 807 -14.33 27.90 12.82
N ARG A 808 -15.58 27.69 12.39
CA ARG A 808 -16.42 28.71 11.73
C ARG A 808 -17.49 29.32 12.64
N PHE A 809 -17.61 28.84 13.88
CA PHE A 809 -18.55 29.36 14.86
C PHE A 809 -17.90 30.40 15.76
N LYS A 810 -18.68 31.42 16.17
CA LYS A 810 -18.19 32.49 17.04
C LYS A 810 -18.21 32.10 18.51
N SER A 811 -19.10 31.19 18.91
CA SER A 811 -19.16 30.63 20.25
C SER A 811 -19.31 29.11 20.22
N GLU A 812 -18.87 28.45 21.29
CA GLU A 812 -18.95 27.00 21.41
C GLU A 812 -20.39 26.50 21.63
N GLU A 813 -21.28 27.35 22.16
CA GLU A 813 -22.71 27.01 22.28
C GLU A 813 -23.40 26.93 20.91
N GLU A 814 -23.10 27.84 19.98
CA GLU A 814 -23.64 27.80 18.62
C GLU A 814 -23.18 26.52 17.89
N TYR A 815 -21.92 26.13 18.06
CA TYR A 815 -21.39 24.88 17.50
C TYR A 815 -22.09 23.65 18.08
N LYS A 816 -22.21 23.55 19.42
CA LYS A 816 -22.87 22.42 20.08
C LYS A 816 -24.35 22.32 19.72
N ALA A 817 -25.01 23.46 19.48
CA ALA A 817 -26.40 23.49 19.03
C ALA A 817 -26.58 23.03 17.57
N ALA A 818 -25.54 23.05 16.73
CA ALA A 818 -25.57 22.61 15.34
C ALA A 818 -25.03 21.19 15.14
N CYS A 819 -24.01 20.79 15.91
CA CYS A 819 -23.33 19.49 15.81
C CYS A 819 -24.22 18.33 16.29
N GLY A 820 -24.05 17.14 15.71
CA GLY A 820 -24.75 15.90 16.13
C GLY A 820 -26.23 15.81 15.72
N LYS A 821 -26.80 16.81 15.04
CA LYS A 821 -28.21 16.81 14.61
C LYS A 821 -28.50 15.89 13.42
N PHE A 822 -27.56 15.78 12.49
CA PHE A 822 -27.73 15.01 11.26
C PHE A 822 -26.60 13.98 11.17
N VAL A 823 -26.83 12.82 11.79
CA VAL A 823 -25.84 11.73 11.83
C VAL A 823 -26.37 10.53 11.05
N VAL A 824 -25.62 10.11 10.04
CA VAL A 824 -25.92 8.89 9.29
C VAL A 824 -25.51 7.69 10.14
N THR A 825 -26.50 6.90 10.54
CA THR A 825 -26.33 5.64 11.29
C THR A 825 -27.01 4.48 10.56
N PRO A 826 -26.58 3.23 10.75
CA PRO A 826 -27.26 2.06 10.17
C PRO A 826 -28.77 2.04 10.47
N LYS A 827 -29.17 2.42 11.70
CA LYS A 827 -30.57 2.52 12.12
C LYS A 827 -31.36 3.54 11.29
N LEU A 828 -30.83 4.76 11.12
CA LEU A 828 -31.48 5.80 10.33
C LEU A 828 -31.64 5.36 8.86
N MET A 829 -30.61 4.69 8.34
CA MET A 829 -30.54 4.24 6.96
C MET A 829 -31.49 3.09 6.60
N THR A 830 -32.20 2.53 7.57
CA THR A 830 -33.34 1.62 7.32
C THR A 830 -34.50 2.30 6.60
N ARG A 831 -34.63 3.64 6.74
CA ARG A 831 -35.67 4.45 6.08
C ARG A 831 -35.29 4.92 4.68
N ALA A 832 -34.03 4.73 4.28
CA ALA A 832 -33.52 5.17 3.00
C ALA A 832 -33.79 4.16 1.90
N GLN A 833 -33.83 4.63 0.65
CA GLN A 833 -33.99 3.74 -0.50
C GLN A 833 -32.83 2.74 -0.61
N ARG A 834 -33.12 1.56 -1.17
CA ARG A 834 -32.13 0.49 -1.35
C ARG A 834 -31.01 0.86 -2.33
N ARG A 835 -31.33 1.64 -3.37
CA ARG A 835 -30.39 2.04 -4.44
C ARG A 835 -29.78 3.44 -4.26
N MET A 836 -30.04 4.09 -3.11
CA MET A 836 -29.47 5.40 -2.77
C MET A 836 -27.96 5.29 -2.53
N ILE A 837 -27.20 6.36 -2.75
CA ILE A 837 -25.78 6.45 -2.36
C ILE A 837 -25.55 7.55 -1.32
N VAL A 838 -24.55 7.36 -0.45
CA VAL A 838 -24.10 8.33 0.56
C VAL A 838 -22.68 8.79 0.23
N MET A 839 -22.53 10.09 0.03
CA MET A 839 -21.29 10.75 -0.36
C MET A 839 -20.84 11.77 0.71
N HIS A 840 -19.55 12.03 0.78
CA HIS A 840 -18.95 12.95 1.74
C HIS A 840 -17.56 13.43 1.25
N PRO A 841 -17.23 14.74 1.26
CA PRO A 841 -15.93 15.25 0.82
C PRO A 841 -14.77 14.89 1.78
N LEU A 842 -15.11 14.37 2.96
CA LEU A 842 -14.23 13.98 4.06
C LEU A 842 -13.43 15.19 4.61
N PRO A 843 -12.70 15.09 5.75
CA PRO A 843 -12.77 14.01 6.73
C PRO A 843 -14.15 14.02 7.37
N ARG A 844 -14.72 12.83 7.61
CA ARG A 844 -15.86 12.70 8.49
C ARG A 844 -15.37 12.76 9.94
N ILE A 845 -16.13 13.41 10.81
CA ILE A 845 -15.88 13.36 12.25
C ILE A 845 -17.01 12.59 12.91
N ASP A 846 -18.19 13.19 12.98
CA ASP A 846 -19.35 12.65 13.71
C ASP A 846 -20.60 12.53 12.83
N GLU A 847 -20.59 13.11 11.62
CA GLU A 847 -21.73 13.19 10.72
C GLU A 847 -22.10 11.84 10.07
N ILE A 848 -21.17 10.88 10.04
CA ILE A 848 -21.39 9.52 9.54
C ILE A 848 -20.73 8.54 10.52
N SER A 849 -21.52 7.64 11.11
CA SER A 849 -21.01 6.57 11.97
C SER A 849 -20.10 5.62 11.18
N THR A 850 -19.02 5.17 11.81
CA THR A 850 -18.11 4.14 11.27
C THR A 850 -18.80 2.79 11.05
N ASP A 851 -19.90 2.53 11.77
CA ASP A 851 -20.68 1.30 11.60
C ASP A 851 -21.40 1.24 10.25
N PHE A 852 -21.50 2.39 9.55
CA PHE A 852 -22.10 2.47 8.22
C PHE A 852 -21.12 2.13 7.08
N ASP A 853 -19.83 1.92 7.37
CA ASP A 853 -18.79 1.71 6.36
C ASP A 853 -19.00 0.45 5.50
N SER A 854 -19.60 -0.58 6.09
CA SER A 854 -19.88 -1.84 5.41
C SER A 854 -21.16 -1.81 4.57
N ASP A 855 -21.98 -0.76 4.68
CA ASP A 855 -23.20 -0.64 3.88
C ASP A 855 -22.85 -0.35 2.41
N PRO A 856 -23.41 -1.09 1.43
CA PRO A 856 -23.08 -0.90 0.02
C PRO A 856 -23.37 0.53 -0.49
N ARG A 857 -24.29 1.24 0.17
CA ARG A 857 -24.64 2.64 -0.14
C ARG A 857 -23.55 3.63 0.29
N ALA A 858 -22.59 3.23 1.13
CA ALA A 858 -21.46 4.06 1.53
C ALA A 858 -20.49 4.28 0.36
N ALA A 859 -20.63 5.40 -0.36
CA ALA A 859 -19.84 5.71 -1.54
C ALA A 859 -18.68 6.68 -1.27
N TYR A 860 -18.58 7.30 -0.09
CA TYR A 860 -17.59 8.35 0.20
C TYR A 860 -16.12 7.92 0.11
N PHE A 861 -15.78 6.65 0.32
CA PHE A 861 -14.41 6.15 0.03
C PHE A 861 -14.18 5.94 -1.46
N ARG A 862 -15.15 5.36 -2.18
CA ARG A 862 -15.10 5.21 -3.64
C ARG A 862 -15.06 6.58 -4.33
N GLN A 863 -15.79 7.57 -3.82
CA GLN A 863 -15.75 8.98 -4.24
C GLN A 863 -14.33 9.53 -4.17
N ALA A 864 -13.59 9.28 -3.08
CA ALA A 864 -12.21 9.74 -2.95
C ALA A 864 -11.28 9.11 -4.01
N GLU A 865 -11.48 7.82 -4.31
CA GLU A 865 -10.75 7.11 -5.37
C GLU A 865 -11.11 7.64 -6.77
N TYR A 866 -12.40 7.81 -7.05
CA TYR A 866 -12.90 8.41 -8.29
C TYR A 866 -12.36 9.82 -8.52
N GLY A 867 -12.12 10.56 -7.43
CA GLY A 867 -11.41 11.83 -7.44
C GLY A 867 -10.04 11.78 -8.11
N MET A 868 -9.29 10.70 -7.96
CA MET A 868 -8.02 10.51 -8.64
C MET A 868 -8.20 10.38 -10.15
N PHE A 869 -9.17 9.57 -10.61
CA PHE A 869 -9.38 9.35 -12.07
C PHE A 869 -9.87 10.61 -12.78
N VAL A 870 -10.75 11.39 -12.14
CA VAL A 870 -11.18 12.67 -12.68
C VAL A 870 -10.03 13.68 -12.73
N ARG A 871 -9.18 13.71 -11.71
CA ARG A 871 -7.96 14.56 -11.71
C ARG A 871 -6.95 14.11 -12.78
N MET A 872 -6.82 12.80 -13.03
CA MET A 872 -6.01 12.29 -14.15
C MET A 872 -6.55 12.81 -15.49
N ALA A 873 -7.85 12.68 -15.73
CA ALA A 873 -8.49 13.18 -16.95
C ALA A 873 -8.31 14.69 -17.11
N LEU A 874 -8.53 15.45 -16.04
CA LEU A 874 -8.37 16.90 -16.03
C LEU A 874 -6.93 17.31 -16.37
N LEU A 875 -5.92 16.70 -15.73
CA LEU A 875 -4.51 16.96 -16.01
C LEU A 875 -4.13 16.60 -17.45
N ALA A 876 -4.60 15.46 -17.96
CA ALA A 876 -4.31 15.02 -19.33
C ALA A 876 -4.92 15.96 -20.38
N LEU A 877 -6.16 16.44 -20.16
CA LEU A 877 -6.84 17.37 -21.06
C LEU A 877 -6.23 18.77 -21.01
N VAL A 878 -5.92 19.28 -19.82
CA VAL A 878 -5.29 20.60 -19.64
C VAL A 878 -3.87 20.64 -20.21
N CYS A 879 -3.09 19.58 -20.06
CA CYS A 879 -1.76 19.46 -20.65
C CYS A 879 -1.77 19.08 -22.14
N GLY A 880 -2.95 18.81 -22.73
CA GLY A 880 -3.15 18.62 -24.16
C GLY A 880 -2.79 17.24 -24.74
N ARG A 881 -2.87 16.15 -23.96
CA ARG A 881 -2.47 14.78 -24.41
C ARG A 881 -3.54 13.67 -24.31
N GLY A 882 -4.79 14.01 -23.99
CA GLY A 882 -5.84 13.01 -23.71
C GLY A 882 -6.35 12.10 -24.85
N GLN A 883 -5.77 12.10 -26.06
CA GLN A 883 -6.24 11.27 -27.18
C GLN A 883 -5.15 10.75 -28.14
N GLN A 884 -3.88 11.08 -27.90
CA GLN A 884 -2.79 10.46 -28.67
C GLN A 884 -2.33 9.24 -27.88
N HIS A 885 -2.93 8.07 -28.12
CA HIS A 885 -2.34 6.72 -28.10
C HIS A 885 -3.42 5.65 -28.22
#